data_AF-A0AAD1SK96-F1
#
_entry.id   AF-A0AAD1SK96-F1
#
_cell.length_a   1.000
_cell.length_b   1.000
_cell.length_c   1.000
_cell.angle_alpha   90.00
_cell.angle_beta   90.00
_cell.angle_gamma   90.00
#
_symmetry.space_group_name_H-M   'P 1'
#
loop_
_entity.id
_entity.type
_entity.pdbx_description
1 polymer ?
#
loop_
_entity_poly.entity_id
_entity_poly.type
_entity_poly.pdbx_seq_one_letter_code
_entity_poly.pdbx_strand_id
1 'polypeptide(L)'
;MISFQFLFSDIFLVRECVFCALDLSSVYITMESPPTSIVVPTNTNFSLIIFNNVEKWYKINTDISCCYTYTEPFQPGRKDWIGIFKVGWKTTREYFTWIFVQSAEESTEKSVNFKAYYLPKDCEEYFQFCYVDENGEVRGASTPFQLCKEVEDDSDMLMVMPEEMVDKLQVEILDLKEKASSDQKTIENLQDTIKKLESKIKGLLIQLEPEKSRKITPEQPLELDKIQKQSDYTVQKLQSELKGMKQSLNESRLEKEHLQELLIQLESEMNRTNTPKQPLELDKIQKQCDDVVQKLQTELKGMEQLFNKSGLEKEHLQEVITAQEKKIAKLCVDLAMQEVAISELKEKSEVESQNMKHLQKENKNLQNDVEEQKAKTLEATEKLNKQLKSTEKKMSELQIDLHQQKIVNTAQQKALEKQNDTIAEQEARITQLSRQNKVHLETVETWKKRFQDAQNGQKLKDVKMKEEIRTVQQTHEQEKEHFQKLEDENAMLQKKLNEQKCREEEFNRQLKETQKALSILENKTDQQKHCILNLEEEVKGLECKNSLLDVEISHLKEVQKKNLEEIDFLHQIPHNNSACSPPSQGSSLFYGNPYEGDMYGISSGELQRHGGHVHSHQNSELQCKLCNQIFPEHQKQMFEDHLLCHELDNCP
;
A
#
# COMPACT_ATOMS: atom_id res chain seq x y z
N MET A 1 -33.12 55.88 30.76
CA MET A 1 -33.06 55.35 32.14
C MET A 1 -31.96 54.31 32.18
N ILE A 2 -31.08 54.34 33.19
CA ILE A 2 -30.20 53.23 33.65
C ILE A 2 -29.54 52.42 32.50
N SER A 3 -28.33 52.69 32.01
CA SER A 3 -27.10 53.21 32.64
C SER A 3 -26.55 52.33 33.76
N PHE A 4 -25.69 51.38 33.40
CA PHE A 4 -24.64 50.83 34.26
C PHE A 4 -23.34 50.70 33.45
N GLN A 5 -22.30 51.38 33.93
CA GLN A 5 -20.94 51.43 33.38
C GLN A 5 -20.04 51.90 34.54
N PHE A 6 -18.77 51.44 34.59
CA PHE A 6 -17.82 51.66 35.70
C PHE A 6 -18.21 50.94 37.02
N LEU A 7 -17.32 50.26 37.76
CA LEU A 7 -15.86 50.11 37.70
C LEU A 7 -15.42 48.65 37.92
N PHE A 8 -14.35 48.23 37.24
CA PHE A 8 -13.26 47.47 37.84
C PHE A 8 -11.99 47.72 37.00
N SER A 9 -11.06 48.49 37.56
CA SER A 9 -9.72 48.69 37.00
C SER A 9 -8.76 47.63 37.56
N ASP A 10 -7.53 47.62 37.04
CA ASP A 10 -6.34 47.04 37.67
C ASP A 10 -6.31 45.51 37.82
N ILE A 11 -6.26 44.81 36.68
CA ILE A 11 -5.70 43.45 36.58
C ILE A 11 -4.58 43.44 35.53
N PHE A 12 -3.34 43.66 35.96
CA PHE A 12 -2.10 43.31 35.24
C PHE A 12 -0.91 43.27 36.21
N LEU A 13 0.13 42.47 35.90
CA LEU A 13 1.29 42.13 36.75
C LEU A 13 0.87 41.36 38.04
N VAL A 14 1.11 40.07 38.18
CA VAL A 14 2.43 39.38 38.19
C VAL A 14 2.23 37.93 37.73
N ARG A 15 3.15 37.39 36.91
CA ARG A 15 3.13 35.99 36.47
C ARG A 15 4.53 35.42 36.31
N GLU A 16 5.17 35.06 37.42
CA GLU A 16 6.40 34.26 37.42
C GLU A 16 6.58 33.53 38.76
N CYS A 17 7.49 32.53 38.78
CA CYS A 17 7.87 31.72 39.94
C CYS A 17 6.76 30.85 40.60
N VAL A 18 6.56 29.64 40.07
CA VAL A 18 6.02 28.50 40.84
C VAL A 18 7.14 27.50 41.06
N PHE A 19 7.94 27.74 42.11
CA PHE A 19 8.87 26.74 42.64
C PHE A 19 8.11 25.93 43.71
N CYS A 20 8.04 24.60 43.56
CA CYS A 20 7.31 23.75 44.49
C CYS A 20 8.03 23.63 45.85
N ALA A 21 7.65 24.48 46.80
CA ALA A 21 7.93 24.24 48.21
C ALA A 21 6.99 23.13 48.73
N LEU A 22 7.55 21.97 49.05
CA LEU A 22 6.85 20.95 49.84
C LEU A 22 7.42 20.92 51.27
N ASP A 23 6.66 21.59 52.13
CA ASP A 23 6.53 21.49 53.57
C ASP A 23 7.40 20.43 54.29
N LEU A 24 8.25 20.90 55.22
CA LEU A 24 8.93 20.07 56.21
C LEU A 24 8.40 20.45 57.60
N SER A 25 7.53 19.61 58.14
CA SER A 25 6.79 19.88 59.37
C SER A 25 7.67 19.79 60.63
N SER A 26 8.01 20.97 61.16
CA SER A 26 8.05 21.30 62.59
C SER A 26 8.43 20.19 63.58
N VAL A 27 9.69 20.21 64.05
CA VAL A 27 10.06 19.69 65.38
C VAL A 27 10.65 20.84 66.20
N TYR A 28 9.95 21.28 67.25
CA TYR A 28 10.45 22.26 68.19
C TYR A 28 11.43 21.62 69.17
N ILE A 29 12.65 22.16 69.26
CA ILE A 29 13.53 22.01 70.43
C ILE A 29 13.98 23.41 70.86
N THR A 30 13.92 23.66 72.18
CA THR A 30 14.11 24.97 72.80
C THR A 30 15.58 25.41 72.87
N MET A 31 15.82 26.72 72.81
CA MET A 31 17.16 27.29 73.00
C MET A 31 17.55 27.37 74.48
N GLU A 32 18.69 26.77 74.81
CA GLU A 32 19.60 27.24 75.87
C GLU A 32 21.02 27.33 75.28
N SER A 33 21.77 28.36 75.64
CA SER A 33 23.22 28.48 75.37
C SER A 33 23.95 28.26 76.71
N PRO A 34 25.12 27.59 76.74
CA PRO A 34 26.38 28.13 76.18
C PRO A 34 27.33 26.96 75.72
N PRO A 35 28.67 27.08 75.72
CA PRO A 35 29.56 28.23 75.53
C PRO A 35 30.40 28.10 74.23
N THR A 36 31.39 28.97 74.06
CA THR A 36 32.31 28.99 72.91
C THR A 36 33.15 27.70 72.76
N SER A 37 32.76 26.84 71.83
CA SER A 37 33.68 25.91 71.16
C SER A 37 33.23 25.70 69.71
N ILE A 38 34.00 26.22 68.74
CA ILE A 38 33.73 26.00 67.32
C ILE A 38 34.16 24.57 66.97
N VAL A 39 33.22 23.64 67.07
CA VAL A 39 33.23 22.41 66.26
C VAL A 39 32.31 22.69 65.09
N VAL A 40 32.88 22.97 63.91
CA VAL A 40 32.09 23.12 62.69
C VAL A 40 31.48 21.75 62.37
N PRO A 41 30.14 21.61 62.24
CA PRO A 41 29.53 20.41 61.68
C PRO A 41 29.74 20.47 60.16
N THR A 42 30.92 20.09 59.71
CA THR A 42 31.23 19.96 58.29
C THR A 42 30.40 18.84 57.67
N ASN A 43 29.95 19.06 56.43
CA ASN A 43 29.20 18.11 55.59
C ASN A 43 27.70 17.98 55.96
N THR A 44 26.96 19.07 55.74
CA THR A 44 25.63 18.93 55.14
C THR A 44 25.79 18.24 53.79
N ASN A 45 25.26 17.02 53.64
CA ASN A 45 25.44 16.20 52.44
C ASN A 45 24.71 16.77 51.21
N PHE A 46 25.35 17.69 50.51
CA PHE A 46 25.06 17.93 49.10
C PHE A 46 25.51 16.72 48.27
N SER A 47 24.78 16.38 47.21
CA SER A 47 25.16 15.27 46.31
C SER A 47 26.54 15.54 45.70
N LEU A 48 27.52 14.69 46.04
CA LEU A 48 28.90 14.80 45.54
C LEU A 48 29.02 14.36 44.08
N ILE A 49 27.97 13.68 43.58
CA ILE A 49 27.80 13.21 42.22
C ILE A 49 26.53 13.84 41.65
N ILE A 50 26.65 14.50 40.49
CA ILE A 50 25.52 15.05 39.74
C ILE A 50 25.36 14.24 38.46
N PHE A 51 24.17 13.68 38.23
CA PHE A 51 23.84 12.99 36.99
C PHE A 51 23.36 13.98 35.93
N ASN A 52 23.98 13.93 34.75
CA ASN A 52 23.71 14.85 33.65
C ASN A 52 22.81 14.18 32.60
N ASN A 53 21.97 14.98 31.93
CA ASN A 53 21.19 14.58 30.75
C ASN A 53 20.39 13.27 30.95
N VAL A 54 19.78 13.12 32.14
CA VAL A 54 18.94 11.96 32.46
C VAL A 54 17.56 12.17 31.84
N GLU A 55 17.26 11.38 30.82
CA GLU A 55 15.98 11.41 30.12
C GLU A 55 14.85 10.92 31.01
N LYS A 56 13.64 11.46 30.81
CA LYS A 56 12.44 10.98 31.50
C LYS A 56 12.02 9.58 31.05
N TRP A 57 12.38 9.21 29.82
CA TRP A 57 12.00 7.97 29.17
C TRP A 57 13.18 7.42 28.36
N TYR A 58 13.56 6.17 28.59
CA TYR A 58 14.52 5.45 27.78
C TYR A 58 13.82 4.34 26.99
N LYS A 59 14.33 4.01 25.79
CA LYS A 59 13.74 2.97 24.93
C LYS A 59 14.16 1.57 25.41
N ILE A 60 13.19 0.68 25.64
CA ILE A 60 13.43 -0.73 25.98
C ILE A 60 14.26 -1.41 24.87
N ASN A 61 15.09 -2.39 25.27
CA ASN A 61 16.05 -3.09 24.41
C ASN A 61 17.15 -2.18 23.78
N THR A 62 17.32 -0.95 24.27
CA THR A 62 18.41 -0.04 23.84
C THR A 62 19.45 0.09 24.96
N ASP A 63 20.73 0.26 24.61
CA ASP A 63 21.77 0.59 25.60
C ASP A 63 21.55 2.00 26.16
N ILE A 64 21.67 2.19 27.48
CA ILE A 64 21.55 3.50 28.12
C ILE A 64 22.93 4.02 28.52
N SER A 65 23.31 5.18 27.99
CA SER A 65 24.45 5.96 28.50
C SER A 65 23.99 6.82 29.68
N CYS A 66 24.69 6.71 30.79
CA CYS A 66 24.46 7.45 32.02
C CYS A 66 25.62 8.42 32.25
N CYS A 67 25.40 9.71 31.99
CA CYS A 67 26.41 10.77 32.19
C CYS A 67 26.37 11.32 33.63
N TYR A 68 27.53 11.67 34.18
CA TYR A 68 27.65 12.25 35.52
C TYR A 68 28.92 13.09 35.68
N THR A 69 28.94 13.93 36.70
CA THR A 69 30.06 14.81 37.07
C THR A 69 30.36 14.69 38.57
N TYR A 70 31.62 14.93 38.92
CA TYR A 70 32.09 15.02 40.31
C TYR A 70 32.04 16.48 40.79
N THR A 71 31.50 16.74 41.98
CA THR A 71 31.67 18.05 42.62
C THR A 71 33.02 18.10 43.32
N GLU A 72 33.89 19.06 42.99
CA GLU A 72 35.20 19.16 43.64
C GLU A 72 35.07 19.46 45.15
N PRO A 73 35.93 18.88 46.02
CA PRO A 73 37.06 18.01 45.72
C PRO A 73 36.75 16.50 45.96
N PHE A 74 35.68 15.96 45.40
CA PHE A 74 35.38 14.52 45.47
C PHE A 74 36.47 13.66 44.79
N GLN A 75 36.83 12.53 45.40
CA GLN A 75 37.75 11.53 44.84
C GLN A 75 37.03 10.17 44.76
N PRO A 76 36.90 9.57 43.56
CA PRO A 76 36.21 8.28 43.41
C PRO A 76 37.05 7.12 43.97
N GLY A 77 36.41 6.23 44.72
CA GLY A 77 36.99 4.99 45.22
C GLY A 77 37.15 3.93 44.12
N ARG A 78 38.00 2.92 44.38
CA ARG A 78 38.35 1.90 43.36
C ARG A 78 37.29 0.82 43.16
N LYS A 79 36.25 0.84 43.97
CA LYS A 79 35.11 -0.09 43.91
C LYS A 79 33.78 0.63 43.75
N ASP A 80 33.80 1.95 43.55
CA ASP A 80 32.62 2.76 43.38
C ASP A 80 31.84 2.31 42.14
N TRP A 81 30.52 2.40 42.19
CA TRP A 81 29.64 1.85 41.16
C TRP A 81 28.35 2.66 41.04
N ILE A 82 27.79 2.66 39.83
CA ILE A 82 26.49 3.26 39.55
C ILE A 82 25.50 2.12 39.34
N GLY A 83 24.41 2.14 40.12
CA GLY A 83 23.29 1.22 39.99
C GLY A 83 22.06 1.89 39.38
N ILE A 84 21.27 1.13 38.64
CA ILE A 84 19.88 1.45 38.35
C ILE A 84 19.05 0.85 39.50
N PHE A 85 18.30 1.71 40.20
CA PHE A 85 17.44 1.32 41.31
C PHE A 85 15.99 1.66 41.00
N LYS A 86 15.04 0.83 41.45
CA LYS A 86 13.61 1.17 41.45
C LYS A 86 13.35 2.28 42.47
N VAL A 87 12.58 3.31 42.11
CA VAL A 87 12.20 4.40 43.04
C VAL A 87 11.51 3.82 44.28
N GLY A 88 11.95 4.24 45.46
CA GLY A 88 11.49 3.68 46.75
C GLY A 88 12.35 2.53 47.30
N TRP A 89 13.51 2.26 46.70
CA TRP A 89 14.57 1.41 47.28
C TRP A 89 14.94 1.87 48.70
N LYS A 90 15.26 0.91 49.58
CA LYS A 90 15.61 1.16 51.00
C LYS A 90 17.07 0.92 51.33
N THR A 91 17.75 0.06 50.57
CA THR A 91 19.16 -0.28 50.75
C THR A 91 19.89 -0.32 49.42
N THR A 92 21.20 -0.11 49.44
CA THR A 92 22.08 -0.25 48.27
C THR A 92 22.21 -1.68 47.74
N ARG A 93 21.46 -2.65 48.30
CA ARG A 93 21.33 -4.02 47.80
C ARG A 93 20.11 -4.23 46.90
N GLU A 94 19.23 -3.24 46.78
CA GLU A 94 18.01 -3.27 45.95
C GLU A 94 18.26 -2.69 44.54
N TYR A 95 19.48 -2.82 44.02
CA TYR A 95 19.77 -2.49 42.62
C TYR A 95 19.08 -3.49 41.68
N PHE A 96 18.69 -3.02 40.49
CA PHE A 96 18.29 -3.87 39.38
C PHE A 96 19.50 -4.35 38.59
N THR A 97 20.40 -3.43 38.25
CA THR A 97 21.67 -3.67 37.57
C THR A 97 22.69 -2.59 37.93
N TRP A 98 23.98 -2.84 37.74
CA TRP A 98 25.07 -1.95 38.17
C TRP A 98 26.32 -2.08 37.32
N ILE A 99 27.16 -1.02 37.32
CA ILE A 99 28.44 -0.95 36.62
C ILE A 99 29.49 -0.25 37.51
N PHE A 100 30.71 -0.80 37.57
CA PHE A 100 31.85 -0.15 38.23
C PHE A 100 32.26 1.15 37.53
N VAL A 101 32.57 2.16 38.32
CA VAL A 101 33.13 3.45 37.88
C VAL A 101 34.54 3.25 37.35
N GLN A 102 34.87 3.90 36.23
CA GLN A 102 36.21 3.84 35.64
C GLN A 102 37.10 4.97 36.16
N SER A 103 38.25 4.60 36.72
CA SER A 103 39.14 5.48 37.50
C SER A 103 40.13 6.32 36.66
N ALA A 104 39.95 6.42 35.34
CA ALA A 104 41.08 6.61 34.41
C ALA A 104 40.98 7.78 33.40
N GLU A 105 40.00 8.68 33.53
CA GLU A 105 39.81 9.81 32.61
C GLU A 105 40.00 11.16 33.31
N GLU A 106 40.59 12.14 32.63
CA GLU A 106 40.81 13.51 33.14
C GLU A 106 39.67 14.49 32.76
N SER A 107 38.63 14.01 32.05
CA SER A 107 37.43 14.79 31.71
C SER A 107 36.64 15.25 32.95
N THR A 108 36.00 16.42 32.88
CA THR A 108 35.05 16.86 33.92
C THR A 108 33.77 16.04 33.94
N GLU A 109 33.28 15.63 32.76
CA GLU A 109 32.13 14.75 32.58
C GLU A 109 32.55 13.29 32.35
N LYS A 110 31.83 12.36 32.99
CA LYS A 110 32.00 10.90 32.92
C LYS A 110 30.76 10.25 32.33
N SER A 111 30.91 9.04 31.80
CA SER A 111 29.77 8.21 31.39
C SER A 111 29.97 6.73 31.74
N VAL A 112 28.87 6.00 31.96
CA VAL A 112 28.83 4.53 32.00
C VAL A 112 27.68 4.02 31.13
N ASN A 113 27.87 2.89 30.44
CA ASN A 113 26.94 2.38 29.44
C ASN A 113 26.25 1.09 29.90
N PHE A 114 25.01 1.21 30.36
CA PHE A 114 24.17 0.07 30.73
C PHE A 114 23.69 -0.67 29.49
N LYS A 115 23.97 -1.98 29.42
CA LYS A 115 23.61 -2.80 28.27
C LYS A 115 22.15 -3.21 28.28
N ALA A 116 21.49 -3.10 27.13
CA ALA A 116 20.07 -3.36 26.88
C ALA A 116 19.53 -4.64 27.56
N TYR A 117 20.31 -5.72 27.53
CA TYR A 117 19.91 -7.03 28.04
C TYR A 117 19.93 -7.15 29.57
N TYR A 118 20.50 -6.17 30.29
CA TYR A 118 20.47 -6.04 31.74
C TYR A 118 19.45 -5.01 32.25
N LEU A 119 18.66 -4.39 31.37
CA LEU A 119 17.68 -3.37 31.75
C LEU A 119 16.31 -3.96 32.11
N PRO A 120 15.50 -3.23 32.90
CA PRO A 120 14.08 -3.56 33.11
C PRO A 120 13.31 -3.64 31.78
N LYS A 121 12.33 -4.54 31.71
CA LYS A 121 11.48 -4.75 30.52
C LYS A 121 10.03 -4.32 30.72
N ASP A 122 9.73 -3.80 31.91
CA ASP A 122 8.40 -3.48 32.40
C ASP A 122 8.27 -1.97 32.52
N CYS A 123 7.31 -1.38 31.79
CA CYS A 123 7.22 0.07 31.60
C CYS A 123 6.63 0.84 32.81
N GLU A 124 5.95 0.11 33.70
CA GLU A 124 5.09 0.68 34.75
C GLU A 124 5.88 1.19 35.97
N GLU A 125 7.18 0.87 36.05
CA GLU A 125 8.01 1.21 37.20
C GLU A 125 8.97 2.37 36.91
N TYR A 126 9.11 3.28 37.88
CA TYR A 126 10.12 4.33 37.85
C TYR A 126 11.45 3.81 38.38
N PHE A 127 12.52 4.17 37.67
CA PHE A 127 13.91 3.87 38.02
C PHE A 127 14.72 5.16 38.16
N GLN A 128 15.87 5.07 38.84
CA GLN A 128 16.82 6.16 39.00
C GLN A 128 18.26 5.60 39.04
N PHE A 129 19.22 6.36 38.55
CA PHE A 129 20.63 6.07 38.78
C PHE A 129 21.00 6.48 40.21
N CYS A 130 21.79 5.67 40.90
CA CYS A 130 22.42 6.03 42.17
C CYS A 130 23.89 5.66 42.14
N TYR A 131 24.76 6.58 42.54
CA TYR A 131 26.19 6.35 42.70
C TYR A 131 26.46 5.89 44.12
N VAL A 132 27.12 4.75 44.28
CA VAL A 132 27.44 4.12 45.55
C VAL A 132 28.96 4.01 45.67
N ASP A 133 29.51 4.46 46.79
CA ASP A 133 30.95 4.40 47.04
C ASP A 133 31.42 3.04 47.57
N GLU A 134 32.74 2.86 47.72
CA GLU A 134 33.35 1.66 48.28
C GLU A 134 32.97 1.34 49.74
N ASN A 135 32.34 2.28 50.47
CA ASN A 135 31.78 2.07 51.80
C ASN A 135 30.30 1.61 51.76
N GLY A 136 29.65 1.71 50.60
CA GLY A 136 28.24 1.41 50.41
C GLY A 136 27.29 2.61 50.62
N GLU A 137 27.83 3.82 50.75
CA GLU A 137 27.05 5.06 50.91
C GLU A 137 26.67 5.66 49.55
N VAL A 138 25.45 6.20 49.43
CA VAL A 138 25.00 6.84 48.19
C VAL A 138 25.51 8.27 48.13
N ARG A 139 26.33 8.59 47.12
CA ARG A 139 26.96 9.91 46.91
C ARG A 139 26.21 10.81 45.94
N GLY A 140 25.22 10.26 45.23
CA GLY A 140 24.26 11.02 44.42
C GLY A 140 23.19 10.12 43.81
N ALA A 141 22.08 10.71 43.41
CA ALA A 141 20.95 10.04 42.76
C ALA A 141 20.39 10.92 41.63
N SER A 142 19.90 10.30 40.55
CA SER A 142 19.28 11.03 39.43
C SER A 142 17.83 11.40 39.69
N THR A 143 17.28 12.24 38.81
CA THR A 143 15.82 12.29 38.59
C THR A 143 15.29 10.91 38.18
N PRO A 144 14.06 10.55 38.57
CA PRO A 144 13.39 9.34 38.08
C PRO A 144 13.15 9.32 36.56
N PHE A 145 13.18 8.13 35.99
CA PHE A 145 12.89 7.84 34.59
C PHE A 145 12.11 6.53 34.44
N GLN A 146 11.48 6.31 33.28
CA GLN A 146 10.84 5.03 32.92
C GLN A 146 11.52 4.42 31.69
N LEU A 147 11.29 3.13 31.46
CA LEU A 147 11.69 2.46 30.23
C LEU A 147 10.44 2.15 29.39
N CYS A 148 10.32 2.76 28.22
CA CYS A 148 9.14 2.63 27.36
C CYS A 148 9.39 1.65 26.22
N LYS A 149 8.34 0.89 25.86
CA LYS A 149 8.30 0.17 24.57
C LYS A 149 8.13 1.19 23.45
N GLU A 150 8.64 0.83 22.28
CA GLU A 150 8.26 1.49 21.03
C GLU A 150 6.77 1.24 20.78
N VAL A 151 6.04 2.26 20.34
CA VAL A 151 4.68 2.07 19.82
C VAL A 151 4.85 1.50 18.42
N GLU A 152 4.63 0.20 18.27
CA GLU A 152 4.81 -0.52 17.00
C GLU A 152 3.73 -0.12 15.98
N ASP A 153 4.01 0.92 15.20
CA ASP A 153 3.49 1.22 13.84
C ASP A 153 1.97 1.14 13.57
N ASP A 154 1.13 1.16 14.62
CA ASP A 154 -0.33 1.30 14.48
C ASP A 154 -0.67 2.66 13.83
N SER A 155 -1.14 2.58 12.59
CA SER A 155 -1.43 3.74 11.74
C SER A 155 -2.70 4.48 12.19
N ASP A 156 -2.84 5.74 11.75
CA ASP A 156 -4.03 6.58 11.94
C ASP A 156 -4.47 6.89 13.39
N MET A 157 -3.55 6.82 14.38
CA MET A 157 -3.75 7.60 15.62
C MET A 157 -3.55 9.11 15.36
N LEU A 158 -4.51 9.71 14.66
CA LEU A 158 -4.60 11.16 14.51
C LEU A 158 -4.73 11.76 15.90
N MET A 159 -3.70 12.51 16.33
CA MET A 159 -3.74 13.20 17.62
C MET A 159 -4.70 14.39 17.50
N VAL A 160 -5.99 14.14 17.75
CA VAL A 160 -7.05 15.16 17.74
C VAL A 160 -6.84 16.09 18.94
N MET A 161 -5.91 17.03 18.78
CA MET A 161 -5.83 18.23 19.59
C MET A 161 -7.21 18.89 19.54
N PRO A 162 -7.87 19.14 20.69
CA PRO A 162 -9.12 19.89 20.71
C PRO A 162 -8.94 21.22 19.98
N GLU A 163 -9.94 21.65 19.22
CA GLU A 163 -9.85 22.85 18.37
C GLU A 163 -9.45 24.09 19.20
N GLU A 164 -9.95 24.20 20.44
CA GLU A 164 -9.52 25.21 21.40
C GLU A 164 -8.02 25.20 21.75
N MET A 165 -7.34 24.05 21.75
CA MET A 165 -5.89 23.97 21.98
C MET A 165 -5.11 24.41 20.73
N VAL A 166 -5.63 24.12 19.54
CA VAL A 166 -5.06 24.61 18.28
C VAL A 166 -5.15 26.15 18.24
N ASP A 167 -6.29 26.72 18.62
CA ASP A 167 -6.47 28.18 18.72
C ASP A 167 -5.54 28.81 19.78
N LYS A 168 -5.45 28.22 20.98
CA LYS A 168 -4.55 28.70 22.05
C LYS A 168 -3.08 28.68 21.61
N LEU A 169 -2.65 27.63 20.91
CA LEU A 169 -1.30 27.54 20.34
C LEU A 169 -1.08 28.53 19.19
N GLN A 170 -2.08 28.80 18.35
CA GLN A 170 -1.97 29.84 17.31
C GLN A 170 -1.82 31.24 17.91
N VAL A 171 -2.56 31.56 18.98
CA VAL A 171 -2.39 32.83 19.73
C VAL A 171 -1.00 32.90 20.35
N GLU A 172 -0.53 31.86 21.03
CA GLU A 172 0.82 31.83 21.64
C GLU A 172 1.94 31.98 20.59
N ILE A 173 1.79 31.37 19.41
CA ILE A 173 2.71 31.54 18.27
C ILE A 173 2.70 32.98 17.73
N LEU A 174 1.54 33.65 17.73
CA LEU A 174 1.43 35.06 17.31
C LEU A 174 2.08 36.00 18.35
N ASP A 175 1.79 35.81 19.64
CA ASP A 175 2.38 36.59 20.73
C ASP A 175 3.92 36.45 20.78
N LEU A 176 4.43 35.22 20.64
CA LEU A 176 5.88 34.96 20.55
C LEU A 176 6.52 35.63 19.34
N LYS A 177 5.80 35.71 18.20
CA LYS A 177 6.28 36.35 16.97
C LYS A 177 6.25 37.87 17.06
N GLU A 178 5.28 38.47 17.72
CA GLU A 178 5.28 39.91 18.02
C GLU A 178 6.40 40.25 19.01
N LYS A 179 6.56 39.47 20.08
CA LYS A 179 7.65 39.65 21.05
C LYS A 179 9.03 39.56 20.38
N ALA A 180 9.26 38.55 19.53
CA ALA A 180 10.49 38.45 18.74
C ALA A 180 10.71 39.67 17.82
N SER A 181 9.64 40.26 17.26
CA SER A 181 9.76 41.51 16.48
C SER A 181 10.10 42.73 17.35
N SER A 182 9.62 42.78 18.59
CA SER A 182 9.99 43.82 19.57
C SER A 182 11.45 43.67 20.00
N ASP A 183 11.87 42.45 20.34
CA ASP A 183 13.24 42.16 20.79
C ASP A 183 14.25 42.42 19.67
N GLN A 184 13.92 42.10 18.41
CA GLN A 184 14.73 42.44 17.23
C GLN A 184 14.95 43.96 17.09
N LYS A 185 13.90 44.78 17.27
CA LYS A 185 14.00 46.25 17.25
C LYS A 185 14.82 46.77 18.44
N THR A 186 14.71 46.14 19.60
CA THR A 186 15.52 46.50 20.78
C THR A 186 17.00 46.18 20.56
N ILE A 187 17.33 45.04 19.94
CA ILE A 187 18.70 44.68 19.53
C ILE A 187 19.25 45.70 18.52
N GLU A 188 18.48 46.08 17.50
CA GLU A 188 18.90 47.08 16.50
C GLU A 188 19.16 48.45 17.16
N ASN A 189 18.27 48.93 18.03
CA ASN A 189 18.47 50.14 18.82
C ASN A 189 19.74 50.06 19.70
N LEU A 190 19.96 48.93 20.38
CA LEU A 190 21.15 48.72 21.21
C LEU A 190 22.44 48.74 20.37
N GLN A 191 22.48 48.04 19.23
CA GLN A 191 23.61 48.12 18.28
C GLN A 191 23.88 49.56 17.84
N ASP A 192 22.85 50.34 17.62
CA ASP A 192 23.00 51.75 17.24
C ASP A 192 23.45 52.64 18.40
N THR A 193 23.08 52.34 19.65
CA THR A 193 23.70 52.99 20.82
C THR A 193 25.16 52.60 20.99
N ILE A 194 25.54 51.34 20.72
CA ILE A 194 26.93 50.87 20.74
C ILE A 194 27.76 51.63 19.69
N LYS A 195 27.32 51.72 18.43
CA LYS A 195 27.99 52.54 17.38
C LYS A 195 28.16 54.01 17.80
N LYS A 196 27.16 54.59 18.48
CA LYS A 196 27.19 55.97 19.01
C LYS A 196 28.16 56.13 20.18
N LEU A 197 28.28 55.11 21.04
CA LEU A 197 29.27 55.07 22.12
C LEU A 197 30.68 54.83 21.59
N GLU A 198 30.88 53.93 20.63
CA GLU A 198 32.17 53.70 19.96
C GLU A 198 32.68 54.95 19.24
N SER A 199 31.83 55.65 18.49
CA SER A 199 32.22 56.90 17.83
C SER A 199 32.52 58.02 18.84
N LYS A 200 31.79 58.07 19.97
CA LYS A 200 32.10 58.99 21.09
C LYS A 200 33.42 58.61 21.80
N ILE A 201 33.72 57.33 21.97
CA ILE A 201 34.99 56.83 22.52
C ILE A 201 36.15 57.16 21.57
N LYS A 202 36.00 56.95 20.26
CA LYS A 202 36.98 57.36 19.24
C LYS A 202 37.19 58.88 19.23
N GLY A 203 36.12 59.66 19.34
CA GLY A 203 36.19 61.13 19.48
C GLY A 203 36.93 61.57 20.75
N LEU A 204 36.65 60.93 21.89
CA LEU A 204 37.35 61.20 23.16
C LEU A 204 38.81 60.75 23.12
N LEU A 205 39.14 59.65 22.44
CA LEU A 205 40.53 59.23 22.21
C LEU A 205 41.30 60.29 21.40
N ILE A 206 40.72 60.78 20.30
CA ILE A 206 41.30 61.86 19.48
C ILE A 206 41.41 63.18 20.26
N GLN A 207 40.56 63.43 21.27
CA GLN A 207 40.68 64.58 22.19
C GLN A 207 41.72 64.36 23.30
N LEU A 208 41.98 63.12 23.70
CA LEU A 208 43.00 62.75 24.68
C LEU A 208 44.41 62.59 24.08
N GLU A 209 44.50 62.35 22.77
CA GLU A 209 45.76 62.30 22.02
C GLU A 209 46.59 63.61 22.15
N PRO A 210 46.04 64.82 21.94
CA PRO A 210 46.75 66.08 22.18
C PRO A 210 46.97 66.36 23.67
N GLU A 211 46.20 65.79 24.60
CA GLU A 211 46.50 65.87 26.05
C GLU A 211 47.74 65.04 26.42
N LYS A 212 47.84 63.79 25.94
CA LYS A 212 49.03 62.95 26.09
C LYS A 212 50.23 63.60 25.41
N SER A 213 50.04 64.20 24.25
CA SER A 213 51.09 64.89 23.50
C SER A 213 51.54 66.21 24.16
N ARG A 214 50.66 66.93 24.86
CA ARG A 214 51.02 68.15 25.63
C ARG A 214 51.63 67.85 27.00
N LYS A 215 51.26 66.74 27.64
CA LYS A 215 51.86 66.28 28.90
C LYS A 215 53.27 65.67 28.73
N ILE A 216 53.77 65.57 27.50
CA ILE A 216 55.18 65.29 27.17
C ILE A 216 55.80 66.51 26.48
N THR A 217 55.83 67.64 27.21
CA THR A 217 56.70 68.79 26.91
C THR A 217 57.83 68.79 27.94
N PRO A 218 59.13 68.92 27.58
CA PRO A 218 60.23 68.58 28.49
C PRO A 218 60.55 69.68 29.50
N GLU A 219 59.76 69.77 30.58
CA GLU A 219 59.89 70.83 31.59
C GLU A 219 60.82 70.46 32.77
N GLN A 220 61.12 69.17 32.96
CA GLN A 220 61.99 68.66 34.04
C GLN A 220 63.52 68.81 33.85
N PRO A 221 64.12 68.97 32.65
CA PRO A 221 65.57 69.21 32.54
C PRO A 221 66.03 70.55 33.11
N LEU A 222 65.15 71.57 33.08
CA LEU A 222 65.51 72.97 33.31
C LEU A 222 65.71 73.36 34.78
N GLU A 223 65.22 72.59 35.75
CA GLU A 223 65.57 72.80 37.16
C GLU A 223 66.82 72.02 37.56
N LEU A 224 66.98 70.79 37.06
CA LEU A 224 68.15 69.97 37.34
C LEU A 224 69.42 70.62 36.79
N ASP A 225 69.39 71.17 35.57
CA ASP A 225 70.50 71.93 34.97
C ASP A 225 70.84 73.23 35.73
N LYS A 226 69.85 73.93 36.30
CA LYS A 226 70.08 75.09 37.18
C LYS A 226 70.74 74.69 38.50
N ILE A 227 70.24 73.64 39.15
CA ILE A 227 70.78 73.12 40.41
C ILE A 227 72.20 72.60 40.21
N GLN A 228 72.47 71.89 39.10
CA GLN A 228 73.80 71.42 38.73
C GLN A 228 74.77 72.60 38.53
N LYS A 229 74.40 73.61 37.73
CA LYS A 229 75.23 74.81 37.49
C LYS A 229 75.46 75.64 38.75
N GLN A 230 74.48 75.70 39.65
CA GLN A 230 74.62 76.38 40.95
C GLN A 230 75.55 75.60 41.91
N SER A 231 75.45 74.27 41.91
CA SER A 231 76.40 73.38 42.60
C SER A 231 77.82 73.57 42.08
N ASP A 232 78.03 73.47 40.78
CA ASP A 232 79.36 73.59 40.16
C ASP A 232 79.98 74.98 40.42
N TYR A 233 79.17 76.04 40.39
CA TYR A 233 79.60 77.40 40.76
C TYR A 233 80.02 77.51 42.24
N THR A 234 79.26 76.91 43.16
CA THR A 234 79.65 76.90 44.59
C THR A 234 80.89 76.07 44.86
N VAL A 235 81.05 74.92 44.19
CA VAL A 235 82.28 74.11 44.25
C VAL A 235 83.50 74.89 43.73
N GLN A 236 83.38 75.54 42.57
CA GLN A 236 84.47 76.33 41.98
C GLN A 236 84.83 77.57 42.83
N LYS A 237 83.84 78.21 43.45
CA LYS A 237 84.06 79.28 44.42
C LYS A 237 84.82 78.78 45.67
N LEU A 238 84.36 77.70 46.28
CA LEU A 238 85.01 77.10 47.47
C LEU A 238 86.43 76.62 47.16
N GLN A 239 86.68 76.04 45.98
CA GLN A 239 88.03 75.69 45.53
C GLN A 239 88.94 76.92 45.39
N SER A 240 88.39 78.06 44.95
CA SER A 240 89.13 79.32 44.80
C SER A 240 89.47 79.93 46.17
N GLU A 241 88.52 79.93 47.11
CA GLU A 241 88.73 80.38 48.49
C GLU A 241 89.75 79.49 49.23
N LEU A 242 89.64 78.16 49.08
CA LEU A 242 90.57 77.19 49.68
C LEU A 242 91.99 77.32 49.08
N LYS A 243 92.11 77.64 47.79
CA LYS A 243 93.40 78.00 47.16
C LYS A 243 93.98 79.28 47.77
N GLY A 244 93.16 80.31 47.98
CA GLY A 244 93.57 81.55 48.64
C GLY A 244 94.07 81.31 50.07
N MET A 245 93.31 80.57 50.89
CA MET A 245 93.72 80.20 52.26
C MET A 245 95.02 79.41 52.28
N LYS A 246 95.21 78.46 51.35
CA LYS A 246 96.48 77.73 51.22
C LYS A 246 97.67 78.64 50.86
N GLN A 247 97.43 79.69 50.09
CA GLN A 247 98.48 80.63 49.73
C GLN A 247 98.88 81.50 50.94
N SER A 248 97.94 82.11 51.64
CA SER A 248 98.23 82.89 52.86
C SER A 248 98.77 82.04 54.01
N LEU A 249 98.38 80.76 54.12
CA LEU A 249 98.99 79.82 55.06
C LEU A 249 100.48 79.57 54.73
N ASN A 250 100.85 79.53 53.45
CA ASN A 250 102.25 79.38 53.04
C ASN A 250 103.05 80.68 53.18
N GLU A 251 102.42 81.84 52.95
CA GLU A 251 103.01 83.17 53.20
C GLU A 251 103.31 83.34 54.71
N SER A 252 102.35 83.06 55.59
CA SER A 252 102.55 83.09 57.04
C SER A 252 103.56 82.03 57.54
N ARG A 253 103.67 80.87 56.86
CA ARG A 253 104.72 79.89 57.15
C ARG A 253 106.12 80.44 56.81
N LEU A 254 106.29 81.07 55.65
CA LEU A 254 107.56 81.69 55.25
C LEU A 254 107.93 82.86 56.18
N GLU A 255 106.96 83.67 56.60
CA GLU A 255 107.15 84.73 57.59
C GLU A 255 107.60 84.17 58.95
N LYS A 256 107.00 83.06 59.41
CA LYS A 256 107.45 82.35 60.62
C LYS A 256 108.86 81.79 60.47
N GLU A 257 109.19 81.17 59.34
CA GLU A 257 110.53 80.64 59.05
C GLU A 257 111.59 81.77 59.07
N HIS A 258 111.27 82.93 58.50
CA HIS A 258 112.14 84.12 58.54
C HIS A 258 112.28 84.70 59.96
N LEU A 259 111.20 84.76 60.75
CA LEU A 259 111.26 85.23 62.15
C LEU A 259 112.08 84.28 63.05
N GLN A 260 112.07 82.97 62.79
CA GLN A 260 112.97 82.03 63.47
C GLN A 260 114.44 82.26 63.10
N GLU A 261 114.74 82.54 61.83
CA GLU A 261 116.09 82.85 61.37
C GLU A 261 116.62 84.18 61.98
N LEU A 262 115.75 85.19 62.11
CA LEU A 262 116.09 86.46 62.76
C LEU A 262 116.35 86.32 64.28
N LEU A 263 115.62 85.43 64.96
CA LEU A 263 115.87 85.11 66.38
C LEU A 263 117.26 84.47 66.57
N ILE A 264 117.66 83.53 65.69
CA ILE A 264 118.99 82.91 65.73
C ILE A 264 120.10 83.96 65.52
N GLN A 265 119.87 84.95 64.65
CA GLN A 265 120.80 86.07 64.46
C GLN A 265 120.94 86.91 65.72
N LEU A 266 119.82 87.29 66.37
CA LEU A 266 119.81 88.05 67.63
C LEU A 266 120.48 87.30 68.79
N GLU A 267 120.26 86.00 68.93
CA GLU A 267 120.99 85.18 69.92
C GLU A 267 122.51 85.15 69.62
N SER A 268 122.91 85.18 68.35
CA SER A 268 124.33 85.21 67.95
C SER A 268 125.03 86.54 68.23
N GLU A 269 124.29 87.67 68.24
CA GLU A 269 124.82 88.97 68.63
C GLU A 269 124.86 89.15 70.15
N MET A 270 123.81 88.72 70.85
CA MET A 270 123.73 88.79 72.32
C MET A 270 124.89 88.04 73.01
N ASN A 271 125.35 86.92 72.43
CA ASN A 271 126.48 86.14 72.94
C ASN A 271 127.88 86.75 72.67
N ARG A 272 127.99 87.97 72.12
CA ARG A 272 129.28 88.63 71.82
C ARG A 272 129.65 89.81 72.72
N THR A 273 128.79 90.22 73.65
CA THR A 273 129.12 91.32 74.59
C THR A 273 128.68 91.04 76.03
N ASN A 274 129.64 90.75 76.91
CA ASN A 274 129.90 91.47 78.17
C ASN A 274 130.79 90.68 79.15
N THR A 275 131.78 91.35 79.74
CA THR A 275 132.14 91.40 81.18
C THR A 275 133.61 91.84 81.36
N PRO A 276 134.03 92.35 82.53
CA PRO A 276 133.27 92.98 83.62
C PRO A 276 133.69 94.45 83.85
N LYS A 277 133.00 95.16 84.77
CA LYS A 277 133.48 96.42 85.35
C LYS A 277 133.73 96.24 86.85
N GLN A 278 134.75 96.92 87.38
CA GLN A 278 134.97 97.06 88.83
C GLN A 278 134.22 98.29 89.41
N PRO A 279 134.01 98.35 90.74
CA PRO A 279 132.87 99.05 91.33
C PRO A 279 133.19 100.41 91.98
N LEU A 280 132.15 101.17 92.34
CA LEU A 280 132.08 102.08 93.51
C LEU A 280 130.64 102.60 93.74
N GLU A 281 130.38 103.22 94.90
CA GLU A 281 129.15 103.94 95.28
C GLU A 281 127.83 103.12 95.37
N LEU A 282 127.75 102.23 96.37
CA LEU A 282 126.57 101.41 96.68
C LEU A 282 125.59 102.13 97.63
N ASP A 283 124.55 102.79 97.08
CA ASP A 283 123.32 103.11 97.82
C ASP A 283 122.12 103.39 96.87
N LYS A 284 122.34 104.26 95.87
CA LYS A 284 121.31 104.62 94.85
C LYS A 284 120.82 103.43 94.02
N ILE A 285 121.62 102.37 93.89
CA ILE A 285 121.30 101.16 93.14
C ILE A 285 120.18 100.37 93.82
N GLN A 286 120.07 100.39 95.15
CA GLN A 286 119.11 99.55 95.87
C GLN A 286 117.66 99.85 95.47
N LYS A 287 117.27 101.12 95.48
CA LYS A 287 115.92 101.55 95.04
C LYS A 287 115.64 101.24 93.56
N GLN A 288 116.65 101.37 92.69
CA GLN A 288 116.49 101.01 91.29
C GLN A 288 116.34 99.49 91.11
N CYS A 289 116.97 98.69 91.98
CA CYS A 289 116.80 97.25 92.01
C CYS A 289 115.38 96.87 92.47
N ASP A 290 114.86 97.50 93.54
CA ASP A 290 113.51 97.26 94.04
C ASP A 290 112.43 97.61 93.00
N ASP A 291 112.55 98.76 92.32
CA ASP A 291 111.66 99.16 91.21
C ASP A 291 111.70 98.20 90.01
N VAL A 292 112.88 97.67 89.67
CA VAL A 292 113.05 96.67 88.60
C VAL A 292 112.49 95.31 89.01
N VAL A 293 112.68 94.89 90.26
CA VAL A 293 112.11 93.65 90.81
C VAL A 293 110.58 93.70 90.82
N GLN A 294 109.96 94.83 91.18
CA GLN A 294 108.50 94.97 91.08
C GLN A 294 107.99 94.87 89.64
N LYS A 295 108.66 95.54 88.67
CA LYS A 295 108.30 95.43 87.25
C LYS A 295 108.39 94.00 86.73
N LEU A 296 109.52 93.33 86.99
CA LEU A 296 109.72 91.93 86.61
C LEU A 296 108.66 91.03 87.28
N GLN A 297 108.29 91.25 88.55
CA GLN A 297 107.20 90.50 89.19
C GLN A 297 105.83 90.74 88.55
N THR A 298 105.53 91.95 88.06
CA THR A 298 104.29 92.21 87.31
C THR A 298 104.31 91.58 85.91
N GLU A 299 105.44 91.59 85.22
CA GLU A 299 105.61 90.94 83.92
C GLU A 299 105.52 89.41 84.03
N LEU A 300 106.13 88.81 85.07
CA LEU A 300 106.07 87.37 85.34
C LEU A 300 104.62 86.92 85.63
N LYS A 301 103.87 87.67 86.44
CA LYS A 301 102.42 87.42 86.65
C LYS A 301 101.60 87.60 85.36
N GLY A 302 101.97 88.54 84.50
CA GLY A 302 101.37 88.70 83.18
C GLY A 302 101.59 87.47 82.30
N MET A 303 102.82 86.94 82.27
CA MET A 303 103.15 85.70 81.56
C MET A 303 102.44 84.47 82.15
N GLU A 304 102.36 84.33 83.48
CA GLU A 304 101.60 83.24 84.12
C GLU A 304 100.11 83.27 83.74
N GLN A 305 99.49 84.46 83.71
CA GLN A 305 98.09 84.60 83.30
C GLN A 305 97.89 84.27 81.81
N LEU A 306 98.80 84.69 80.94
CA LEU A 306 98.76 84.36 79.50
C LEU A 306 98.99 82.86 79.25
N PHE A 307 99.92 82.24 79.98
CA PHE A 307 100.19 80.80 79.90
C PHE A 307 98.99 79.98 80.36
N ASN A 308 98.39 80.31 81.50
CA ASN A 308 97.19 79.63 82.00
C ASN A 308 96.00 79.80 81.05
N LYS A 309 95.82 80.99 80.46
CA LYS A 309 94.79 81.20 79.42
C LYS A 309 95.05 80.32 78.19
N SER A 310 96.29 80.27 77.70
CA SER A 310 96.67 79.42 76.57
C SER A 310 96.50 77.92 76.86
N GLY A 311 96.73 77.49 78.10
CA GLY A 311 96.46 76.13 78.57
C GLY A 311 94.98 75.76 78.44
N LEU A 312 94.08 76.60 78.99
CA LEU A 312 92.62 76.39 78.91
C LEU A 312 92.12 76.43 77.46
N GLU A 313 92.66 77.32 76.63
CA GLU A 313 92.32 77.42 75.21
C GLU A 313 92.77 76.17 74.43
N LYS A 314 93.92 75.59 74.78
CA LYS A 314 94.40 74.31 74.24
C LYS A 314 93.54 73.12 74.68
N GLU A 315 93.14 73.06 75.96
CA GLU A 315 92.24 72.01 76.46
C GLU A 315 90.88 72.06 75.75
N HIS A 316 90.29 73.25 75.59
CA HIS A 316 89.04 73.42 74.87
C HIS A 316 89.15 73.01 73.38
N LEU A 317 90.25 73.37 72.71
CA LEU A 317 90.51 72.92 71.34
C LEU A 317 90.65 71.39 71.25
N GLN A 318 91.27 70.74 72.25
CA GLN A 318 91.38 69.28 72.30
C GLN A 318 90.02 68.60 72.50
N GLU A 319 89.14 69.15 73.35
CA GLU A 319 87.76 68.66 73.49
C GLU A 319 86.99 68.77 72.16
N VAL A 320 87.06 69.93 71.51
CA VAL A 320 86.42 70.18 70.21
C VAL A 320 86.93 69.21 69.13
N ILE A 321 88.23 68.92 69.08
CA ILE A 321 88.81 67.92 68.18
C ILE A 321 88.20 66.53 68.46
N THR A 322 88.22 66.04 69.70
CA THR A 322 87.68 64.69 70.01
C THR A 322 86.16 64.59 69.78
N ALA A 323 85.42 65.70 69.90
CA ALA A 323 84.00 65.75 69.55
C ALA A 323 83.79 65.69 68.02
N GLN A 324 84.64 66.34 67.23
CA GLN A 324 84.62 66.26 65.78
C GLN A 324 85.03 64.87 65.28
N GLU A 325 86.08 64.25 65.86
CA GLU A 325 86.51 62.88 65.55
C GLU A 325 85.38 61.86 65.77
N LYS A 326 84.67 61.93 66.91
CA LYS A 326 83.49 61.09 67.18
C LYS A 326 82.37 61.31 66.16
N LYS A 327 82.15 62.55 65.71
CA LYS A 327 81.14 62.87 64.69
C LYS A 327 81.54 62.33 63.31
N ILE A 328 82.81 62.44 62.93
CA ILE A 328 83.37 61.89 61.69
C ILE A 328 83.25 60.36 61.71
N ALA A 329 83.68 59.69 62.78
CA ALA A 329 83.60 58.25 62.93
C ALA A 329 82.17 57.73 62.78
N LYS A 330 81.17 58.42 63.36
CA LYS A 330 79.76 58.07 63.15
C LYS A 330 79.34 58.22 61.68
N LEU A 331 79.66 59.35 61.05
CA LEU A 331 79.31 59.59 59.63
C LEU A 331 79.95 58.55 58.69
N CYS A 332 81.15 58.07 58.98
CA CYS A 332 81.78 56.98 58.22
C CYS A 332 81.01 55.65 58.33
N VAL A 333 80.45 55.32 59.50
CA VAL A 333 79.59 54.14 59.69
C VAL A 333 78.25 54.32 58.97
N ASP A 334 77.60 55.48 59.13
CA ASP A 334 76.33 55.80 58.48
C ASP A 334 76.45 55.74 56.94
N LEU A 335 77.58 56.19 56.37
CA LEU A 335 77.90 56.08 54.94
C LEU A 335 78.13 54.63 54.49
N ALA A 336 78.94 53.85 55.21
CA ALA A 336 79.20 52.45 54.87
C ALA A 336 77.91 51.60 54.87
N MET A 337 76.98 51.88 55.78
CA MET A 337 75.65 51.25 55.79
C MET A 337 74.81 51.64 54.55
N GLN A 338 74.90 52.89 54.08
CA GLN A 338 74.23 53.32 52.86
C GLN A 338 74.84 52.67 51.60
N GLU A 339 76.17 52.51 51.54
CA GLU A 339 76.85 51.85 50.41
C GLU A 339 76.43 50.37 50.25
N VAL A 340 76.26 49.64 51.37
CA VAL A 340 75.71 48.27 51.37
C VAL A 340 74.26 48.27 50.88
N ALA A 341 73.38 49.10 51.46
CA ALA A 341 71.97 49.15 51.05
C ALA A 341 71.77 49.55 49.58
N ILE A 342 72.60 50.47 49.06
CA ILE A 342 72.62 50.84 47.63
C ILE A 342 73.07 49.67 46.76
N SER A 343 73.93 48.79 47.26
CA SER A 343 74.41 47.62 46.51
C SER A 343 73.35 46.52 46.46
N GLU A 344 72.70 46.21 47.58
CA GLU A 344 71.57 45.26 47.65
C GLU A 344 70.39 45.70 46.74
N LEU A 345 70.07 47.00 46.74
CA LEU A 345 69.01 47.56 45.88
C LEU A 345 69.37 47.48 44.38
N LYS A 346 70.65 47.61 44.01
CA LYS A 346 71.10 47.43 42.62
C LYS A 346 70.97 45.98 42.18
N GLU A 347 71.43 45.02 42.98
CA GLU A 347 71.32 43.59 42.69
C GLU A 347 69.85 43.18 42.52
N LYS A 348 68.98 43.59 43.45
CA LYS A 348 67.53 43.34 43.35
C LYS A 348 66.92 43.96 42.09
N SER A 349 67.27 45.21 41.75
CA SER A 349 66.79 45.87 40.55
C SER A 349 67.28 45.19 39.26
N GLU A 350 68.47 44.60 39.26
CA GLU A 350 69.01 43.86 38.12
C GLU A 350 68.32 42.50 37.95
N VAL A 351 68.04 41.78 39.05
CA VAL A 351 67.23 40.55 39.03
C VAL A 351 65.80 40.82 38.55
N GLU A 352 65.16 41.89 39.03
CA GLU A 352 63.83 42.30 38.55
C GLU A 352 63.84 42.68 37.05
N SER A 353 64.90 43.36 36.58
CA SER A 353 65.13 43.66 35.15
C SER A 353 65.34 42.39 34.30
N GLN A 354 66.01 41.36 34.81
CA GLN A 354 66.16 40.07 34.14
C GLN A 354 64.83 39.30 34.09
N ASN A 355 64.09 39.26 35.20
CA ASN A 355 62.77 38.63 35.27
C ASN A 355 61.76 39.28 34.29
N MET A 356 61.74 40.61 34.21
CA MET A 356 60.90 41.32 33.24
C MET A 356 61.26 40.99 31.78
N LYS A 357 62.55 40.79 31.46
CA LYS A 357 62.98 40.35 30.11
C LYS A 357 62.56 38.90 29.83
N HIS A 358 62.57 38.01 30.84
CA HIS A 358 62.05 36.65 30.69
C HIS A 358 60.56 36.67 30.39
N LEU A 359 59.77 37.36 31.23
CA LEU A 359 58.31 37.48 31.07
C LEU A 359 57.93 38.15 29.74
N GLN A 360 58.69 39.13 29.26
CA GLN A 360 58.47 39.72 27.92
C GLN A 360 58.72 38.71 26.78
N LYS A 361 59.76 37.89 26.88
CA LYS A 361 60.05 36.83 25.90
C LYS A 361 58.97 35.73 25.92
N GLU A 362 58.54 35.35 27.11
CA GLU A 362 57.52 34.34 27.35
C GLU A 362 56.14 34.78 26.84
N ASN A 363 55.71 36.00 27.17
CA ASN A 363 54.50 36.60 26.59
C ASN A 363 54.56 36.67 25.05
N LYS A 364 55.72 37.00 24.47
CA LYS A 364 55.89 37.02 23.01
C LYS A 364 55.77 35.63 22.39
N ASN A 365 56.31 34.59 23.04
CA ASN A 365 56.14 33.21 22.58
C ASN A 365 54.66 32.81 22.61
N LEU A 366 53.98 33.01 23.75
CA LEU A 366 52.55 32.71 23.92
C LEU A 366 51.66 33.47 22.92
N GLN A 367 52.02 34.71 22.56
CA GLN A 367 51.34 35.46 21.49
C GLN A 367 51.50 34.78 20.12
N ASN A 368 52.70 34.34 19.76
CA ASN A 368 52.92 33.60 18.51
C ASN A 368 52.13 32.27 18.51
N ASP A 369 52.15 31.52 19.62
CA ASP A 369 51.45 30.23 19.76
C ASP A 369 49.93 30.42 19.60
N VAL A 370 49.37 31.48 20.19
CA VAL A 370 47.95 31.85 20.04
C VAL A 370 47.62 32.26 18.59
N GLU A 371 48.50 33.00 17.90
CA GLU A 371 48.30 33.31 16.48
C GLU A 371 48.39 32.08 15.57
N GLU A 372 49.31 31.14 15.85
CA GLU A 372 49.42 29.89 15.10
C GLU A 372 48.19 28.99 15.30
N GLN A 373 47.70 28.86 16.55
CA GLN A 373 46.46 28.13 16.82
C GLN A 373 45.24 28.80 16.18
N LYS A 374 45.17 30.14 16.21
CA LYS A 374 44.12 30.91 15.53
C LYS A 374 44.13 30.68 14.01
N ALA A 375 45.31 30.60 13.39
CA ALA A 375 45.45 30.26 11.97
C ALA A 375 44.99 28.82 11.67
N LYS A 376 45.40 27.84 12.48
CA LYS A 376 44.96 26.43 12.36
C LYS A 376 43.45 26.28 12.51
N THR A 377 42.84 26.93 13.50
CA THR A 377 41.38 26.90 13.69
C THR A 377 40.64 27.59 12.55
N LEU A 378 41.16 28.70 12.01
CA LEU A 378 40.58 29.36 10.85
C LEU A 378 40.59 28.43 9.63
N GLU A 379 41.72 27.80 9.32
CA GLU A 379 41.82 26.85 8.19
C GLU A 379 40.89 25.64 8.36
N ALA A 380 40.75 25.12 9.59
CA ALA A 380 39.82 24.04 9.91
C ALA A 380 38.35 24.47 9.72
N THR A 381 37.95 25.65 10.20
CA THR A 381 36.59 26.17 9.98
C THR A 381 36.30 26.48 8.50
N GLU A 382 37.29 26.91 7.72
CA GLU A 382 37.15 27.04 6.27
C GLU A 382 36.93 25.70 5.58
N LYS A 383 37.69 24.66 5.95
CA LYS A 383 37.52 23.30 5.42
C LYS A 383 36.14 22.75 5.75
N LEU A 384 35.68 22.92 7.00
CA LEU A 384 34.35 22.49 7.43
C LEU A 384 33.23 23.27 6.71
N ASN A 385 33.36 24.58 6.54
CA ASN A 385 32.39 25.39 5.78
C ASN A 385 32.33 25.01 4.28
N LYS A 386 33.46 24.63 3.68
CA LYS A 386 33.51 24.12 2.30
C LYS A 386 32.83 22.75 2.19
N GLN A 387 33.00 21.88 3.18
CA GLN A 387 32.28 20.60 3.27
C GLN A 387 30.78 20.82 3.47
N LEU A 388 30.36 21.67 4.42
CA LEU A 388 28.97 21.99 4.72
C LEU A 388 28.21 22.46 3.46
N LYS A 389 28.77 23.43 2.73
CA LYS A 389 28.20 23.91 1.45
C LYS A 389 28.10 22.83 0.38
N SER A 390 29.02 21.87 0.37
CA SER A 390 28.94 20.72 -0.54
C SER A 390 27.83 19.74 -0.16
N THR A 391 27.52 19.59 1.14
CA THR A 391 26.43 18.74 1.63
C THR A 391 25.06 19.42 1.55
N GLU A 392 24.98 20.73 1.81
CA GLU A 392 23.78 21.55 1.57
C GLU A 392 23.35 21.48 0.11
N LYS A 393 24.30 21.64 -0.83
CA LYS A 393 24.03 21.49 -2.26
C LYS A 393 23.48 20.11 -2.60
N LYS A 394 24.12 19.02 -2.15
CA LYS A 394 23.64 17.64 -2.37
C LYS A 394 22.27 17.39 -1.76
N MET A 395 21.98 17.96 -0.59
CA MET A 395 20.67 17.85 0.05
C MET A 395 19.58 18.56 -0.77
N SER A 396 19.88 19.73 -1.32
CA SER A 396 18.98 20.46 -2.23
C SER A 396 18.75 19.70 -3.54
N GLU A 397 19.80 19.12 -4.14
CA GLU A 397 19.70 18.25 -5.33
C GLU A 397 18.79 17.04 -5.05
N LEU A 398 19.00 16.33 -3.94
CA LEU A 398 18.15 15.20 -3.52
C LEU A 398 16.70 15.59 -3.20
N GLN A 399 16.45 16.80 -2.68
CA GLN A 399 15.09 17.30 -2.46
C GLN A 399 14.36 17.57 -3.78
N ILE A 400 15.06 18.08 -4.79
CA ILE A 400 14.52 18.28 -6.14
C ILE A 400 14.19 16.92 -6.79
N ASP A 401 15.12 15.97 -6.74
CA ASP A 401 14.91 14.61 -7.28
C ASP A 401 13.72 13.90 -6.61
N LEU A 402 13.62 13.98 -5.28
CA LEU A 402 12.49 13.41 -4.52
C LEU A 402 11.15 14.09 -4.87
N HIS A 403 11.13 15.40 -5.10
CA HIS A 403 9.93 16.11 -5.53
C HIS A 403 9.53 15.69 -6.95
N GLN A 404 10.49 15.59 -7.87
CA GLN A 404 10.26 15.15 -9.24
C GLN A 404 9.75 13.70 -9.28
N GLN A 405 10.30 12.81 -8.45
CA GLN A 405 9.83 11.42 -8.33
C GLN A 405 8.39 11.36 -7.80
N LYS A 406 8.01 12.20 -6.83
CA LYS A 406 6.62 12.30 -6.36
C LYS A 406 5.65 12.74 -7.46
N ILE A 407 6.05 13.69 -8.32
CA ILE A 407 5.26 14.11 -9.49
C ILE A 407 5.07 12.94 -10.46
N VAL A 408 6.15 12.23 -10.81
CA VAL A 408 6.11 11.07 -11.73
C VAL A 408 5.22 9.95 -11.17
N ASN A 409 5.38 9.58 -9.91
CA ASN A 409 4.56 8.55 -9.26
C ASN A 409 3.07 8.95 -9.26
N THR A 410 2.75 10.20 -8.96
CA THR A 410 1.37 10.72 -8.99
C THR A 410 0.77 10.69 -10.39
N ALA A 411 1.56 10.98 -11.42
CA ALA A 411 1.13 10.90 -12.82
C ALA A 411 0.91 9.45 -13.28
N GLN A 412 1.79 8.53 -12.86
CA GLN A 412 1.68 7.09 -13.15
C GLN A 412 0.46 6.46 -12.45
N GLN A 413 0.19 6.83 -11.19
CA GLN A 413 -1.01 6.39 -10.48
C GLN A 413 -2.29 6.82 -11.21
N LYS A 414 -2.39 8.09 -11.63
CA LYS A 414 -3.52 8.61 -12.42
C LYS A 414 -3.65 7.99 -13.83
N ALA A 415 -2.58 7.41 -14.36
CA ALA A 415 -2.62 6.64 -15.60
C ALA A 415 -3.16 5.21 -15.36
N LEU A 416 -2.75 4.57 -14.25
CA LEU A 416 -3.26 3.27 -13.83
C LEU A 416 -4.75 3.33 -13.46
N GLU A 417 -5.19 4.37 -12.74
CA GLU A 417 -6.61 4.61 -12.42
C GLU A 417 -7.46 4.63 -13.71
N LYS A 418 -7.09 5.47 -14.70
CA LYS A 418 -7.78 5.53 -16.00
C LYS A 418 -7.73 4.22 -16.80
N GLN A 419 -6.65 3.45 -16.67
CA GLN A 419 -6.54 2.15 -17.31
C GLN A 419 -7.51 1.15 -16.66
N ASN A 420 -7.64 1.17 -15.33
CA ASN A 420 -8.59 0.34 -14.60
C ASN A 420 -10.05 0.72 -14.92
N ASP A 421 -10.38 2.01 -15.00
CA ASP A 421 -11.69 2.49 -15.46
C ASP A 421 -12.02 1.94 -16.87
N THR A 422 -11.05 2.03 -17.79
CA THR A 422 -11.17 1.53 -19.17
C THR A 422 -11.35 0.01 -19.22
N ILE A 423 -10.73 -0.74 -18.31
CA ILE A 423 -10.90 -2.19 -18.18
C ILE A 423 -12.30 -2.51 -17.64
N ALA A 424 -12.78 -1.80 -16.61
CA ALA A 424 -14.11 -1.98 -16.05
C ALA A 424 -15.24 -1.72 -17.07
N GLU A 425 -15.09 -0.70 -17.93
CA GLU A 425 -16.00 -0.48 -19.07
C GLU A 425 -16.00 -1.66 -20.07
N GLN A 426 -14.83 -2.23 -20.34
CA GLN A 426 -14.71 -3.40 -21.24
C GLN A 426 -15.32 -4.66 -20.62
N GLU A 427 -15.09 -4.92 -19.33
CA GLU A 427 -15.69 -6.05 -18.60
C GLU A 427 -17.23 -5.94 -18.51
N ALA A 428 -17.75 -4.73 -18.25
CA ALA A 428 -19.19 -4.47 -18.28
C ALA A 428 -19.77 -4.73 -19.69
N ARG A 429 -19.06 -4.30 -20.75
CA ARG A 429 -19.46 -4.54 -22.15
C ARG A 429 -19.42 -6.02 -22.53
N ILE A 430 -18.39 -6.76 -22.11
CA ILE A 430 -18.28 -8.22 -22.30
C ILE A 430 -19.42 -8.93 -21.56
N THR A 431 -19.73 -8.52 -20.33
CA THR A 431 -20.84 -9.07 -19.54
C THR A 431 -22.19 -8.83 -20.24
N GLN A 432 -22.42 -7.64 -20.78
CA GLN A 432 -23.64 -7.35 -21.55
C GLN A 432 -23.73 -8.17 -22.85
N LEU A 433 -22.64 -8.32 -23.59
CA LEU A 433 -22.59 -9.15 -24.80
C LEU A 433 -22.84 -10.64 -24.48
N SER A 434 -22.25 -11.17 -23.40
CA SER A 434 -22.52 -12.53 -22.92
C SER A 434 -24.00 -12.72 -22.56
N ARG A 435 -24.64 -11.73 -21.92
CA ARG A 435 -26.08 -11.76 -21.63
C ARG A 435 -26.92 -11.77 -22.91
N GLN A 436 -26.57 -10.96 -23.91
CA GLN A 436 -27.25 -10.95 -25.22
C GLN A 436 -27.08 -12.29 -25.94
N ASN A 437 -25.86 -12.83 -25.99
CA ASN A 437 -25.57 -14.13 -26.59
C ASN A 437 -26.35 -15.28 -25.92
N LYS A 438 -26.52 -15.26 -24.59
CA LYS A 438 -27.36 -16.23 -23.87
C LYS A 438 -28.82 -16.18 -24.34
N VAL A 439 -29.41 -14.99 -24.42
CA VAL A 439 -30.80 -14.81 -24.91
C VAL A 439 -30.94 -15.22 -26.37
N HIS A 440 -29.93 -14.95 -27.21
CA HIS A 440 -29.91 -15.44 -28.59
C HIS A 440 -29.82 -16.98 -28.66
N LEU A 441 -29.04 -17.63 -27.80
CA LEU A 441 -28.93 -19.09 -27.73
C LEU A 441 -30.28 -19.71 -27.33
N GLU A 442 -30.90 -19.24 -26.24
CA GLU A 442 -32.23 -19.66 -25.77
C GLU A 442 -33.30 -19.46 -26.85
N THR A 443 -33.20 -18.37 -27.62
CA THR A 443 -34.07 -18.09 -28.77
C THR A 443 -33.86 -19.10 -29.91
N VAL A 444 -32.61 -19.41 -30.27
CA VAL A 444 -32.27 -20.38 -31.32
C VAL A 444 -32.70 -21.79 -30.93
N GLU A 445 -32.53 -22.19 -29.67
CA GLU A 445 -33.03 -23.47 -29.15
C GLU A 445 -34.56 -23.56 -29.21
N THR A 446 -35.25 -22.47 -28.86
CA THR A 446 -36.72 -22.37 -28.98
C THR A 446 -37.19 -22.50 -30.43
N TRP A 447 -36.50 -21.86 -31.39
CA TRP A 447 -36.79 -22.02 -32.82
C TRP A 447 -36.48 -23.42 -33.33
N LYS A 448 -35.37 -24.03 -32.92
CA LYS A 448 -35.00 -25.40 -33.26
C LYS A 448 -36.06 -26.40 -32.79
N LYS A 449 -36.56 -26.23 -31.55
CA LYS A 449 -37.68 -27.04 -31.02
C LYS A 449 -38.95 -26.85 -31.84
N ARG A 450 -39.38 -25.61 -32.09
CA ARG A 450 -40.56 -25.31 -32.93
C ARG A 450 -40.46 -25.91 -34.34
N PHE A 451 -39.28 -25.87 -34.96
CA PHE A 451 -39.04 -26.49 -36.26
C PHE A 451 -39.14 -28.02 -36.21
N GLN A 452 -38.60 -28.64 -35.15
CA GLN A 452 -38.70 -30.08 -34.93
C GLN A 452 -40.15 -30.52 -34.69
N ASP A 453 -40.90 -29.79 -33.86
CA ASP A 453 -42.32 -30.01 -33.59
C ASP A 453 -43.16 -29.86 -34.88
N ALA A 454 -42.87 -28.85 -35.70
CA ALA A 454 -43.52 -28.67 -37.01
C ALA A 454 -43.19 -29.80 -38.00
N GLN A 455 -41.93 -30.26 -38.06
CA GLN A 455 -41.53 -31.39 -38.91
C GLN A 455 -42.22 -32.69 -38.46
N ASN A 456 -42.31 -32.92 -37.15
CA ASN A 456 -43.01 -34.08 -36.59
C ASN A 456 -44.53 -34.00 -36.85
N GLY A 457 -45.12 -32.82 -36.73
CA GLY A 457 -46.51 -32.56 -37.07
C GLY A 457 -46.82 -32.77 -38.55
N GLN A 458 -45.90 -32.42 -39.45
CA GLN A 458 -46.05 -32.71 -40.88
C GLN A 458 -45.93 -34.20 -41.17
N LYS A 459 -44.91 -34.89 -40.63
CA LYS A 459 -44.78 -36.37 -40.73
C LYS A 459 -46.04 -37.09 -40.25
N LEU A 460 -46.68 -36.61 -39.17
CA LEU A 460 -47.94 -37.17 -38.66
C LEU A 460 -49.12 -36.94 -39.63
N LYS A 461 -49.20 -35.77 -40.29
CA LYS A 461 -50.18 -35.53 -41.37
C LYS A 461 -49.92 -36.44 -42.58
N ASP A 462 -48.66 -36.60 -42.98
CA ASP A 462 -48.28 -37.44 -44.12
C ASP A 462 -48.61 -38.92 -43.85
N VAL A 463 -48.46 -39.38 -42.61
CA VAL A 463 -48.89 -40.73 -42.17
C VAL A 463 -50.40 -40.87 -42.19
N LYS A 464 -51.16 -39.89 -41.67
CA LYS A 464 -52.63 -39.90 -41.72
C LYS A 464 -53.16 -39.91 -43.15
N MET A 465 -52.65 -39.02 -44.01
CA MET A 465 -52.98 -38.97 -45.43
C MET A 465 -52.68 -40.28 -46.15
N LYS A 466 -51.56 -40.95 -45.83
CA LYS A 466 -51.26 -42.30 -46.37
C LYS A 466 -52.25 -43.37 -45.91
N GLU A 467 -52.74 -43.28 -44.67
CA GLU A 467 -53.75 -44.22 -44.16
C GLU A 467 -55.14 -43.95 -44.77
N GLU A 468 -55.53 -42.69 -44.88
CA GLU A 468 -56.74 -42.26 -45.61
C GLU A 468 -56.69 -42.76 -47.06
N ILE A 469 -55.57 -42.57 -47.78
CA ILE A 469 -55.36 -43.11 -49.13
C ILE A 469 -55.48 -44.65 -49.16
N ARG A 470 -54.91 -45.37 -48.19
CA ARG A 470 -55.06 -46.84 -48.11
C ARG A 470 -56.52 -47.26 -47.95
N THR A 471 -57.28 -46.59 -47.08
CA THR A 471 -58.70 -46.91 -46.88
C THR A 471 -59.51 -46.67 -48.16
N VAL A 472 -59.25 -45.57 -48.88
CA VAL A 472 -59.90 -45.26 -50.17
C VAL A 472 -59.49 -46.25 -51.27
N GLN A 473 -58.23 -46.70 -51.29
CA GLN A 473 -57.77 -47.75 -52.21
C GLN A 473 -58.45 -49.10 -51.90
N GLN A 474 -58.61 -49.44 -50.63
CA GLN A 474 -59.29 -50.67 -50.21
C GLN A 474 -60.78 -50.65 -50.57
N THR A 475 -61.49 -49.53 -50.36
CA THR A 475 -62.90 -49.42 -50.78
C THR A 475 -63.03 -49.43 -52.30
N HIS A 476 -62.14 -48.77 -53.05
CA HIS A 476 -62.16 -48.82 -54.51
C HIS A 476 -61.97 -50.25 -55.05
N GLU A 477 -61.06 -51.05 -54.49
CA GLU A 477 -60.86 -52.42 -54.95
C GLU A 477 -62.06 -53.32 -54.60
N GLN A 478 -62.72 -53.09 -53.45
CA GLN A 478 -63.99 -53.74 -53.10
C GLN A 478 -65.15 -53.35 -54.04
N GLU A 479 -65.27 -52.06 -54.40
CA GLU A 479 -66.26 -51.57 -55.37
C GLU A 479 -66.00 -52.15 -56.78
N LYS A 480 -64.73 -52.29 -57.16
CA LYS A 480 -64.29 -52.90 -58.43
C LYS A 480 -64.59 -54.40 -58.48
N GLU A 481 -64.33 -55.13 -57.40
CA GLU A 481 -64.77 -56.53 -57.24
C GLU A 481 -66.30 -56.67 -57.36
N HIS A 482 -67.05 -55.76 -56.74
CA HIS A 482 -68.51 -55.74 -56.80
C HIS A 482 -69.02 -55.43 -58.21
N PHE A 483 -68.38 -54.48 -58.90
CA PHE A 483 -68.69 -54.15 -60.28
C PHE A 483 -68.43 -55.32 -61.23
N GLN A 484 -67.31 -56.04 -61.07
CA GLN A 484 -67.03 -57.24 -61.87
C GLN A 484 -68.10 -58.33 -61.69
N LYS A 485 -68.54 -58.56 -60.44
CA LYS A 485 -69.63 -59.50 -60.13
C LYS A 485 -70.94 -59.09 -60.81
N LEU A 486 -71.25 -57.78 -60.86
CA LEU A 486 -72.40 -57.26 -61.61
C LEU A 486 -72.25 -57.41 -63.13
N GLU A 487 -71.04 -57.27 -63.70
CA GLU A 487 -70.80 -57.55 -65.13
C GLU A 487 -71.02 -59.04 -65.45
N ASP A 488 -70.49 -59.94 -64.62
CA ASP A 488 -70.65 -61.39 -64.77
C ASP A 488 -72.12 -61.82 -64.67
N GLU A 489 -72.88 -61.25 -63.72
CA GLU A 489 -74.32 -61.44 -63.60
C GLU A 489 -75.08 -60.92 -64.83
N ASN A 490 -74.74 -59.73 -65.33
CA ASN A 490 -75.34 -59.17 -66.54
C ASN A 490 -75.05 -60.05 -67.77
N ALA A 491 -73.83 -60.55 -67.93
CA ALA A 491 -73.46 -61.48 -69.00
C ALA A 491 -74.26 -62.80 -68.90
N MET A 492 -74.45 -63.32 -67.68
CA MET A 492 -75.28 -64.51 -67.44
C MET A 492 -76.76 -64.27 -67.78
N LEU A 493 -77.30 -63.09 -67.44
CA LEU A 493 -78.67 -62.70 -67.77
C LEU A 493 -78.86 -62.52 -69.28
N GLN A 494 -77.91 -61.89 -69.98
CA GLN A 494 -77.91 -61.78 -71.45
C GLN A 494 -77.88 -63.17 -72.12
N LYS A 495 -77.08 -64.11 -71.60
CA LYS A 495 -77.06 -65.49 -72.08
C LYS A 495 -78.43 -66.17 -71.91
N LYS A 496 -79.02 -66.10 -70.71
CA LYS A 496 -80.37 -66.65 -70.43
C LYS A 496 -81.45 -66.05 -71.34
N LEU A 497 -81.40 -64.75 -71.60
CA LEU A 497 -82.31 -64.06 -72.50
C LEU A 497 -82.16 -64.54 -73.95
N ASN A 498 -80.93 -64.76 -74.42
CA ASN A 498 -80.70 -65.29 -75.77
C ASN A 498 -81.12 -66.77 -75.89
N GLU A 499 -80.87 -67.59 -74.87
CA GLU A 499 -81.42 -68.96 -74.80
C GLU A 499 -82.96 -68.98 -74.83
N GLN A 500 -83.62 -68.00 -74.21
CA GLN A 500 -85.08 -67.88 -74.24
C GLN A 500 -85.58 -67.49 -75.64
N LYS A 501 -84.91 -66.54 -76.33
CA LYS A 501 -85.24 -66.18 -77.72
C LYS A 501 -85.13 -67.37 -78.67
N CYS A 502 -84.06 -68.17 -78.60
CA CYS A 502 -83.94 -69.35 -79.47
C CYS A 502 -85.02 -70.40 -79.21
N ARG A 503 -85.54 -70.53 -77.97
CA ARG A 503 -86.71 -71.38 -77.66
C ARG A 503 -87.99 -70.81 -78.26
N GLU A 504 -88.16 -69.49 -78.24
CA GLU A 504 -89.30 -68.79 -78.86
C GLU A 504 -89.28 -68.91 -80.39
N GLU A 505 -88.10 -68.78 -81.02
CA GLU A 505 -87.90 -69.01 -82.47
C GLU A 505 -88.23 -70.46 -82.86
N GLU A 506 -87.78 -71.44 -82.08
CA GLU A 506 -88.10 -72.86 -82.28
C GLU A 506 -89.60 -73.14 -82.14
N PHE A 507 -90.25 -72.59 -81.11
CA PHE A 507 -91.69 -72.75 -80.92
C PHE A 507 -92.49 -72.12 -82.07
N ASN A 508 -92.05 -70.96 -82.57
CA ASN A 508 -92.62 -70.32 -83.76
C ASN A 508 -92.39 -71.12 -85.05
N ARG A 509 -91.30 -71.92 -85.15
CA ARG A 509 -91.09 -72.86 -86.26
C ARG A 509 -92.12 -74.00 -86.21
N GLN A 510 -92.29 -74.63 -85.05
CA GLN A 510 -93.25 -75.72 -84.84
C GLN A 510 -94.70 -75.26 -85.06
N LEU A 511 -95.03 -74.02 -84.70
CA LEU A 511 -96.33 -73.41 -84.98
C LEU A 511 -96.59 -73.27 -86.50
N LYS A 512 -95.58 -72.89 -87.29
CA LYS A 512 -95.69 -72.81 -88.75
C LYS A 512 -95.81 -74.19 -89.42
N GLU A 513 -95.18 -75.22 -88.85
CA GLU A 513 -95.27 -76.60 -89.36
C GLU A 513 -96.64 -77.23 -89.07
N THR A 514 -97.18 -77.02 -87.87
CA THR A 514 -98.55 -77.46 -87.53
C THR A 514 -99.62 -76.72 -88.34
N GLN A 515 -99.46 -75.41 -88.59
CA GLN A 515 -100.33 -74.66 -89.51
C GLN A 515 -100.32 -75.22 -90.94
N LYS A 516 -99.14 -75.61 -91.49
CA LYS A 516 -99.06 -76.28 -92.80
C LYS A 516 -99.79 -77.63 -92.79
N ALA A 517 -99.63 -78.42 -91.73
CA ALA A 517 -100.29 -79.72 -91.60
C ALA A 517 -101.83 -79.59 -91.57
N LEU A 518 -102.36 -78.59 -90.86
CA LEU A 518 -103.80 -78.28 -90.85
C LEU A 518 -104.31 -77.93 -92.25
N SER A 519 -103.62 -77.05 -92.98
CA SER A 519 -104.01 -76.69 -94.36
C SER A 519 -104.04 -77.91 -95.30
N ILE A 520 -103.13 -78.89 -95.13
CA ILE A 520 -103.14 -80.14 -95.92
C ILE A 520 -104.36 -81.00 -95.59
N LEU A 521 -104.81 -81.04 -94.33
CA LEU A 521 -106.01 -81.77 -93.91
C LEU A 521 -107.30 -81.09 -94.39
N GLU A 522 -107.33 -79.76 -94.36
CA GLU A 522 -108.43 -78.93 -94.86
C GLU A 522 -108.66 -79.17 -96.36
N ASN A 523 -107.61 -79.09 -97.18
CA ASN A 523 -107.66 -79.41 -98.62
C ASN A 523 -108.14 -80.84 -98.90
N LYS A 524 -107.73 -81.84 -98.09
CA LYS A 524 -108.24 -83.22 -98.22
C LYS A 524 -109.72 -83.35 -97.87
N THR A 525 -110.18 -82.59 -96.88
CA THR A 525 -111.58 -82.58 -96.45
C THR A 525 -112.48 -82.02 -97.56
N ASP A 526 -112.03 -80.98 -98.26
CA ASP A 526 -112.78 -80.40 -99.38
C ASP A 526 -112.77 -81.30 -100.64
N GLN A 527 -111.68 -82.04 -100.90
CA GLN A 527 -111.70 -83.11 -101.90
C GLN A 527 -112.74 -84.19 -101.59
N GLN A 528 -112.87 -84.61 -100.33
CA GLN A 528 -113.89 -85.60 -99.94
C GLN A 528 -115.32 -85.06 -100.11
N LYS A 529 -115.60 -83.80 -99.77
CA LYS A 529 -116.90 -83.15 -100.03
C LYS A 529 -117.27 -83.19 -101.52
N HIS A 530 -116.31 -82.90 -102.40
CA HIS A 530 -116.56 -82.91 -103.85
C HIS A 530 -116.88 -84.31 -104.38
N CYS A 531 -116.23 -85.37 -103.88
CA CYS A 531 -116.58 -86.74 -104.26
C CYS A 531 -118.00 -87.14 -103.83
N ILE A 532 -118.48 -86.68 -102.68
CA ILE A 532 -119.83 -86.98 -102.19
C ILE A 532 -120.89 -86.33 -103.10
N LEU A 533 -120.72 -85.06 -103.47
CA LEU A 533 -121.66 -84.33 -104.34
C LEU A 533 -121.87 -85.02 -105.70
N ASN A 534 -120.81 -85.54 -106.32
CA ASN A 534 -120.92 -86.26 -107.59
C ASN A 534 -121.77 -87.55 -107.46
N LEU A 535 -121.65 -88.27 -106.34
CA LEU A 535 -122.43 -89.49 -106.08
C LEU A 535 -123.91 -89.19 -105.80
N GLU A 536 -124.21 -88.08 -105.10
CA GLU A 536 -125.59 -87.62 -104.88
C GLU A 536 -126.30 -87.23 -106.19
N GLU A 537 -125.56 -86.71 -107.17
CA GLU A 537 -126.09 -86.37 -108.49
C GLU A 537 -126.35 -87.62 -109.35
N GLU A 538 -125.48 -88.63 -109.27
CA GLU A 538 -125.66 -89.92 -109.96
C GLU A 538 -126.89 -90.70 -109.44
N VAL A 539 -127.14 -90.69 -108.11
CA VAL A 539 -128.33 -91.30 -107.50
C VAL A 539 -129.63 -90.69 -108.04
N LYS A 540 -129.73 -89.35 -108.09
CA LYS A 540 -130.91 -88.67 -108.68
C LYS A 540 -131.14 -89.04 -110.15
N GLY A 541 -130.06 -89.26 -110.90
CA GLY A 541 -130.10 -89.72 -112.29
C GLY A 541 -130.67 -91.14 -112.48
N LEU A 542 -130.63 -91.97 -111.43
CA LEU A 542 -131.22 -93.31 -111.40
C LEU A 542 -132.69 -93.28 -110.95
N GLU A 543 -133.03 -92.50 -109.93
CA GLU A 543 -134.41 -92.34 -109.44
C GLU A 543 -135.35 -91.85 -110.55
N CYS A 544 -134.92 -90.86 -111.33
CA CYS A 544 -135.69 -90.32 -112.46
C CYS A 544 -136.02 -91.37 -113.54
N LYS A 545 -135.15 -92.38 -113.74
CA LYS A 545 -135.38 -93.47 -114.70
C LYS A 545 -136.44 -94.48 -114.21
N ASN A 546 -136.46 -94.79 -112.92
CA ASN A 546 -137.51 -95.63 -112.33
C ASN A 546 -138.89 -94.98 -112.48
N SER A 547 -138.99 -93.67 -112.23
CA SER A 547 -140.26 -92.92 -112.35
C SER A 547 -140.87 -92.95 -113.76
N LEU A 548 -140.08 -93.18 -114.81
CA LEU A 548 -140.59 -93.33 -116.19
C LEU A 548 -141.16 -94.73 -116.44
N LEU A 549 -140.53 -95.77 -115.89
CA LEU A 549 -140.96 -97.16 -116.06
C LEU A 549 -142.30 -97.46 -115.37
N ASP A 550 -142.56 -96.88 -114.19
CA ASP A 550 -143.85 -97.05 -113.49
C ASP A 550 -145.05 -96.47 -114.27
N VAL A 551 -144.85 -95.40 -115.04
CA VAL A 551 -145.88 -94.81 -115.90
C VAL A 551 -146.23 -95.75 -117.06
N GLU A 552 -145.22 -96.37 -117.68
CA GLU A 552 -145.41 -97.28 -118.81
C GLU A 552 -146.06 -98.62 -118.38
N ILE A 553 -145.67 -99.14 -117.22
CA ILE A 553 -146.32 -100.30 -116.58
C ILE A 553 -147.79 -100.01 -116.23
N SER A 554 -148.13 -98.75 -115.92
CA SER A 554 -149.51 -98.34 -115.61
C SER A 554 -150.37 -98.28 -116.87
N HIS A 555 -149.85 -97.74 -117.99
CA HIS A 555 -150.58 -97.61 -119.25
C HIS A 555 -151.02 -98.96 -119.83
N LEU A 556 -150.12 -99.97 -119.80
CA LEU A 556 -150.40 -101.30 -120.34
C LEU A 556 -151.54 -102.03 -119.62
N LYS A 557 -151.71 -101.81 -118.30
CA LYS A 557 -152.78 -102.42 -117.50
C LYS A 557 -154.17 -101.85 -117.84
N GLU A 558 -154.24 -100.58 -118.25
CA GLU A 558 -155.52 -99.91 -118.51
C GLU A 558 -156.12 -100.28 -119.88
N VAL A 559 -155.27 -100.54 -120.88
CA VAL A 559 -155.72 -101.07 -122.19
C VAL A 559 -156.36 -102.46 -122.03
N GLN A 560 -155.77 -103.34 -121.20
CA GLN A 560 -156.27 -104.69 -120.99
C GLN A 560 -157.66 -104.72 -120.29
N LYS A 561 -158.01 -103.67 -119.53
CA LYS A 561 -159.28 -103.57 -118.79
C LYS A 561 -160.49 -103.30 -119.70
N LYS A 562 -160.32 -102.68 -120.87
CA LYS A 562 -161.45 -102.25 -121.73
C LYS A 562 -162.05 -103.32 -122.65
N ASN A 563 -161.53 -104.55 -122.63
CA ASN A 563 -161.90 -105.61 -123.58
C ASN A 563 -162.86 -106.69 -123.04
N LEU A 564 -163.38 -106.58 -121.80
CA LEU A 564 -163.92 -107.75 -121.08
C LEU A 564 -165.24 -107.55 -120.29
N GLU A 565 -166.00 -106.46 -120.49
CA GLU A 565 -167.26 -106.20 -119.72
C GLU A 565 -168.53 -106.07 -120.60
N GLU A 566 -168.58 -106.77 -121.74
CA GLU A 566 -169.78 -107.24 -122.48
C GLU A 566 -169.29 -108.34 -123.45
N ILE A 567 -169.80 -109.57 -123.52
CA ILE A 567 -171.07 -110.17 -123.07
C ILE A 567 -170.80 -111.44 -122.24
N ASP A 568 -171.50 -111.63 -121.11
CA ASP A 568 -171.57 -112.93 -120.42
C ASP A 568 -172.80 -113.72 -120.89
N PHE A 569 -172.56 -114.89 -121.51
CA PHE A 569 -173.56 -115.93 -121.69
C PHE A 569 -172.85 -117.30 -121.65
N LEU A 570 -173.08 -118.07 -120.57
CA LEU A 570 -172.63 -119.45 -120.30
C LEU A 570 -171.27 -119.68 -119.58
N HIS A 571 -171.23 -119.39 -118.27
CA HIS A 571 -171.11 -120.40 -117.20
C HIS A 571 -170.12 -121.60 -117.35
N GLN A 572 -169.05 -121.67 -116.53
CA GLN A 572 -168.91 -122.59 -115.34
C GLN A 572 -167.49 -122.65 -114.72
N ILE A 573 -167.32 -122.07 -113.52
CA ILE A 573 -167.14 -122.77 -112.20
C ILE A 573 -166.38 -124.13 -112.21
N PRO A 574 -165.40 -124.42 -111.30
CA PRO A 574 -164.57 -123.53 -110.43
C PRO A 574 -163.13 -124.03 -110.04
N HIS A 575 -162.50 -123.27 -109.14
CA HIS A 575 -161.61 -123.67 -108.02
C HIS A 575 -160.08 -123.95 -108.18
N ASN A 576 -159.35 -123.15 -107.38
CA ASN A 576 -158.21 -123.47 -106.50
C ASN A 576 -156.87 -123.95 -107.09
N ASN A 577 -155.83 -123.14 -106.85
CA ASN A 577 -154.47 -123.61 -106.67
C ASN A 577 -153.81 -122.88 -105.46
N SER A 578 -152.91 -123.58 -104.76
CA SER A 578 -152.29 -123.11 -103.51
C SER A 578 -150.89 -122.52 -103.74
N ALA A 579 -150.48 -121.58 -102.88
CA ALA A 579 -149.18 -120.91 -102.98
C ALA A 579 -148.00 -121.84 -102.66
N CYS A 580 -146.84 -121.57 -103.30
CA CYS A 580 -145.58 -122.27 -103.07
C CYS A 580 -144.36 -121.34 -103.26
N SER A 581 -143.23 -121.68 -102.64
CA SER A 581 -141.93 -120.98 -102.63
C SER A 581 -141.10 -121.24 -103.92
N PRO A 582 -139.82 -120.80 -104.11
CA PRO A 582 -138.86 -120.09 -103.23
C PRO A 582 -138.18 -118.90 -104.01
N PRO A 583 -136.89 -118.49 -103.85
CA PRO A 583 -135.89 -118.65 -102.77
C PRO A 583 -135.23 -117.32 -102.33
N SER A 584 -135.44 -116.88 -101.09
CA SER A 584 -134.64 -115.77 -100.51
C SER A 584 -133.29 -116.27 -99.99
N GLN A 585 -132.19 -115.83 -100.61
CA GLN A 585 -130.82 -116.14 -100.17
C GLN A 585 -130.42 -115.33 -98.92
N GLY A 586 -129.29 -115.69 -98.30
CA GLY A 586 -128.80 -115.11 -97.05
C GLY A 586 -128.27 -113.67 -97.14
N SER A 587 -127.79 -113.08 -96.04
CA SER A 587 -127.47 -113.72 -94.75
C SER A 587 -127.81 -112.84 -93.55
N SER A 588 -128.28 -113.45 -92.46
CA SER A 588 -128.64 -112.76 -91.22
C SER A 588 -127.44 -112.52 -90.30
N LEU A 589 -127.57 -111.48 -89.47
CA LEU A 589 -126.88 -111.28 -88.20
C LEU A 589 -126.90 -112.55 -87.32
N PHE A 590 -125.82 -112.79 -86.57
CA PHE A 590 -125.74 -112.93 -85.09
C PHE A 590 -124.24 -113.11 -84.71
N TYR A 591 -123.62 -112.16 -83.98
CA TYR A 591 -123.48 -112.08 -82.51
C TYR A 591 -122.29 -112.92 -81.95
N GLY A 592 -121.28 -112.27 -81.32
CA GLY A 592 -120.12 -112.98 -80.74
C GLY A 592 -118.93 -112.10 -80.30
N ASN A 593 -119.01 -111.55 -79.09
CA ASN A 593 -117.89 -111.04 -78.24
C ASN A 593 -117.78 -112.05 -77.05
N PRO A 594 -116.72 -112.16 -76.20
CA PRO A 594 -115.50 -111.33 -76.09
C PRO A 594 -114.14 -112.04 -75.70
N TYR A 595 -113.08 -111.21 -75.60
CA TYR A 595 -111.90 -111.25 -74.67
C TYR A 595 -110.59 -112.07 -74.90
N GLU A 596 -109.49 -111.38 -74.50
CA GLU A 596 -108.13 -111.80 -74.03
C GLU A 596 -107.09 -112.41 -75.01
N GLY A 597 -105.77 -112.12 -74.81
CA GLY A 597 -104.71 -112.95 -75.45
C GLY A 597 -103.26 -112.50 -75.75
N ASP A 598 -102.71 -111.37 -75.28
CA ASP A 598 -101.24 -111.09 -75.12
C ASP A 598 -100.19 -111.14 -76.29
N MET A 599 -98.93 -110.81 -75.91
CA MET A 599 -97.65 -110.53 -76.63
C MET A 599 -97.07 -111.68 -77.52
N TYR A 600 -95.95 -111.58 -78.27
CA TYR A 600 -94.65 -110.86 -78.21
C TYR A 600 -94.08 -110.63 -79.65
N GLY A 601 -92.98 -109.92 -79.96
CA GLY A 601 -91.99 -109.15 -79.17
C GLY A 601 -90.52 -109.48 -79.56
N ILE A 602 -89.96 -108.88 -80.63
CA ILE A 602 -88.60 -109.13 -81.21
C ILE A 602 -88.04 -107.79 -81.76
N SER A 603 -86.91 -107.24 -81.24
CA SER A 603 -85.48 -107.33 -81.69
C SER A 603 -85.16 -106.55 -83.00
N SER A 604 -83.97 -105.96 -83.26
CA SER A 604 -82.61 -106.07 -82.68
C SER A 604 -81.81 -104.73 -82.73
N GLY A 605 -80.68 -104.60 -82.03
CA GLY A 605 -79.77 -103.43 -82.17
C GLY A 605 -78.53 -103.39 -81.25
N GLU A 606 -77.46 -104.12 -81.60
CA GLU A 606 -76.15 -104.16 -80.89
C GLU A 606 -75.07 -103.26 -81.56
N LEU A 607 -73.86 -102.97 -81.02
CA LEU A 607 -73.33 -102.80 -79.64
C LEU A 607 -71.82 -102.38 -79.67
N GLN A 608 -71.42 -101.26 -79.02
CA GLN A 608 -70.00 -100.86 -78.70
C GLN A 608 -69.03 -100.60 -79.91
N ARG A 609 -67.74 -100.14 -79.81
CA ARG A 609 -66.80 -99.83 -78.69
C ARG A 609 -65.71 -98.78 -79.10
N HIS A 610 -64.84 -98.38 -78.14
CA HIS A 610 -63.61 -97.53 -78.24
C HIS A 610 -63.87 -96.01 -78.38
N GLY A 611 -63.06 -95.08 -77.81
CA GLY A 611 -61.96 -95.12 -76.81
C GLY A 611 -62.02 -93.80 -75.99
N GLY A 612 -61.07 -93.32 -75.18
CA GLY A 612 -59.69 -93.66 -74.75
C GLY A 612 -59.22 -92.55 -73.77
N HIS A 613 -58.15 -92.71 -72.98
CA HIS A 613 -57.87 -91.87 -71.78
C HIS A 613 -56.42 -91.33 -71.70
N VAL A 614 -56.11 -90.52 -70.65
CA VAL A 614 -54.79 -90.17 -70.06
C VAL A 614 -54.12 -88.81 -70.41
N HIS A 615 -54.15 -87.86 -69.43
CA HIS A 615 -53.10 -86.96 -68.87
C HIS A 615 -52.22 -86.08 -69.82
N SER A 616 -51.47 -85.03 -69.43
CA SER A 616 -50.98 -84.43 -68.15
C SER A 616 -50.80 -82.89 -68.34
N HIS A 617 -50.20 -82.01 -67.51
CA HIS A 617 -49.49 -82.05 -66.20
C HIS A 617 -49.62 -80.64 -65.50
N GLN A 618 -48.75 -80.30 -64.54
CA GLN A 618 -48.55 -78.98 -63.90
C GLN A 618 -47.05 -78.77 -63.57
N ASN A 619 -46.61 -77.52 -63.36
CA ASN A 619 -45.26 -77.12 -62.90
C ASN A 619 -45.34 -76.10 -61.73
N SER A 620 -44.28 -76.00 -60.93
CA SER A 620 -44.13 -75.09 -59.78
C SER A 620 -42.67 -74.65 -59.57
N GLU A 621 -42.44 -73.53 -58.87
CA GLU A 621 -41.12 -72.89 -58.71
C GLU A 621 -40.83 -72.52 -57.23
N LEU A 622 -39.55 -72.35 -56.87
CA LEU A 622 -39.10 -72.02 -55.50
C LEU A 622 -38.61 -70.56 -55.41
N GLN A 623 -38.87 -69.86 -54.29
CA GLN A 623 -38.50 -68.45 -54.12
C GLN A 623 -37.91 -68.16 -52.73
N CYS A 624 -36.77 -67.45 -52.70
CA CYS A 624 -36.13 -67.00 -51.47
C CYS A 624 -36.92 -65.84 -50.84
N LYS A 625 -37.28 -65.94 -49.55
CA LYS A 625 -38.10 -64.94 -48.84
C LYS A 625 -37.32 -63.74 -48.29
N LEU A 626 -35.98 -63.74 -48.41
CA LEU A 626 -35.12 -62.65 -47.94
C LEU A 626 -34.75 -61.67 -49.07
N CYS A 627 -34.59 -62.14 -50.30
CA CYS A 627 -34.23 -61.32 -51.46
C CYS A 627 -35.19 -61.44 -52.67
N ASN A 628 -36.24 -62.28 -52.58
CA ASN A 628 -37.24 -62.56 -53.63
C ASN A 628 -36.72 -63.21 -54.94
N GLN A 629 -35.46 -63.64 -55.02
CA GLN A 629 -34.97 -64.43 -56.17
C GLN A 629 -35.70 -65.78 -56.28
N ILE A 630 -35.93 -66.21 -57.53
CA ILE A 630 -36.68 -67.42 -57.91
C ILE A 630 -35.70 -68.43 -58.51
N PHE A 631 -35.84 -69.70 -58.13
CA PHE A 631 -34.97 -70.80 -58.53
C PHE A 631 -35.80 -71.99 -59.07
N PRO A 632 -35.38 -72.61 -60.19
CA PRO A 632 -36.02 -73.84 -60.67
C PRO A 632 -35.86 -75.00 -59.67
N GLU A 633 -36.86 -75.86 -59.55
CA GLU A 633 -36.89 -76.96 -58.56
C GLU A 633 -35.69 -77.93 -58.70
N HIS A 634 -35.15 -78.09 -59.91
CA HIS A 634 -33.96 -78.93 -60.17
C HIS A 634 -32.63 -78.32 -59.66
N GLN A 635 -32.63 -77.11 -59.09
CA GLN A 635 -31.45 -76.41 -58.58
C GLN A 635 -31.47 -76.24 -57.04
N LYS A 636 -32.12 -77.15 -56.33
CA LYS A 636 -32.31 -77.09 -54.86
C LYS A 636 -31.03 -76.82 -54.05
N GLN A 637 -29.88 -77.37 -54.45
CA GLN A 637 -28.59 -77.08 -53.80
C GLN A 637 -28.22 -75.59 -53.89
N MET A 638 -28.36 -74.96 -55.07
CA MET A 638 -28.07 -73.54 -55.27
C MET A 638 -28.97 -72.65 -54.41
N PHE A 639 -30.21 -73.08 -54.14
CA PHE A 639 -31.16 -72.40 -53.27
C PHE A 639 -30.79 -72.53 -51.78
N GLU A 640 -30.31 -73.70 -51.35
CA GLU A 640 -29.85 -73.94 -49.97
C GLU A 640 -28.52 -73.20 -49.69
N ASP A 641 -27.57 -73.25 -50.61
CA ASP A 641 -26.30 -72.49 -50.55
C ASP A 641 -26.57 -70.97 -50.52
N HIS A 642 -27.56 -70.49 -51.27
CA HIS A 642 -27.98 -69.08 -51.28
C HIS A 642 -28.59 -68.60 -49.96
N LEU A 643 -29.32 -69.46 -49.23
CA LEU A 643 -29.85 -69.13 -47.91
C LEU A 643 -28.74 -69.00 -46.86
N LEU A 644 -27.72 -69.86 -46.91
CA LEU A 644 -26.57 -69.81 -46.01
C LEU A 644 -25.78 -68.49 -46.10
N CYS A 645 -25.70 -67.87 -47.28
CA CYS A 645 -25.10 -66.54 -47.42
C CYS A 645 -25.80 -65.46 -46.58
N HIS A 646 -27.13 -65.52 -46.44
CA HIS A 646 -27.88 -64.57 -45.62
C HIS A 646 -27.68 -64.76 -44.10
N GLU A 647 -27.25 -65.94 -43.66
CA GLU A 647 -26.88 -66.21 -42.26
C GLU A 647 -25.44 -65.72 -41.95
N LEU A 648 -24.53 -65.76 -42.94
CA LEU A 648 -23.15 -65.28 -42.79
C LEU A 648 -23.04 -63.74 -42.75
N ASP A 649 -23.91 -63.02 -43.46
CA ASP A 649 -23.94 -61.55 -43.46
C ASP A 649 -24.55 -60.91 -42.19
N ASN A 650 -25.06 -61.72 -41.24
CA ASN A 650 -25.70 -61.26 -39.99
C ASN A 650 -24.95 -61.72 -38.72
N CYS A 651 -23.67 -61.36 -38.62
CA CYS A 651 -22.88 -61.46 -37.39
C CYS A 651 -22.61 -60.04 -36.84
N PRO A 652 -22.73 -59.79 -35.52
CA PRO A 652 -22.70 -58.43 -34.95
C PRO A 652 -21.31 -57.79 -34.83
#